data_AF-A0A162HG02-F1
#
_entry.id   AF-A0A162HG02-F1
#
_cell.length_a   1.000
_cell.length_b   1.000
_cell.length_c   1.000
_cell.angle_alpha   90.00
_cell.angle_beta   90.00
_cell.angle_gamma   90.00
#
_symmetry.space_group_name_H-M   'P 1'
#
loop_
_entity.id
_entity.type
_entity.pdbx_description
1 polymer ?
#
loop_
_entity_poly.entity_id
_entity_poly.type
_entity_poly.pdbx_seq_one_letter_code
_entity_poly.pdbx_strand_id
1 'polypeptide(L)'
;MYFIKMDYWQVKKVTINLNFQISQLANRETSDITLSLNGTKFYSFRPKKETGLQTRAIEVPLRLIQGENQLKISGQILNKKGQQSSQLVQTPANWLTIYNGANANFEYRLQPPTTAIKSFYAHFSGTDTIANANSVITLPHQASNAELSAGMYALTGEARTITTENTQIPVTTADTAVAKQADYQLVIATYQHLPKVFQQQLDRQRLREHAVIKTYTHDGKHYLIVSAFNTKLLQKASRFIANQELMQETVADTKYISNSTQTFTSELQYGGKKQLTTSDDYLTGAKHQSSTYFVSLPVDRTNADGSKIRIHFRYAKNLDFKRSLVTVYVNDSALGSKRLTAARANNDELTVSLPKGKALGHSFTIRVAFDLEMSGAAQSDNAQTPWALIKADSEATIKSKPVAALLFTNYPYLFLKNATFNHIAVVRPRTLTSDDFQTLTNIFNLIGTYAQSNTGNIQFYTHQPSKTVLKNSNVIAFGTPAQNAFIRSLNSKLYFKYNRHFTGFLSNEKLSIEKTYGQNIGTAQLLRSPYNQRAGLLVVTAAKSSDVYRASTQINFQRNIAQYQGDAIVVDHDNNHYNYRFKKHKTVNDGVNAKTVIQKNSKLVIYLGIALLIVVIILLAGFLIMRKSGLLERKGQHHE
;
A
#
# COMPACT_ATOMS: atom_id res chain seq x y z
N MET A 1 0.20 -19.59 -5.56
CA MET A 1 -1.00 -18.84 -5.12
C MET A 1 -1.19 -19.12 -3.64
N TYR A 2 -1.72 -18.16 -2.87
CA TYR A 2 -1.97 -18.33 -1.43
C TYR A 2 -3.44 -18.06 -1.12
N PHE A 3 -4.00 -18.78 -0.13
CA PHE A 3 -5.33 -18.52 0.42
C PHE A 3 -5.37 -18.91 1.91
N ILE A 4 -6.29 -18.30 2.66
CA ILE A 4 -6.39 -18.45 4.13
C ILE A 4 -7.71 -19.15 4.47
N LYS A 5 -7.66 -20.06 5.44
CA LYS A 5 -8.81 -20.66 6.12
C LYS A 5 -8.90 -20.04 7.51
N MET A 6 -10.07 -19.50 7.87
CA MET A 6 -10.28 -19.00 9.23
C MET A 6 -10.38 -20.17 10.23
N ASP A 7 -9.84 -19.99 11.44
CA ASP A 7 -9.79 -21.06 12.46
C ASP A 7 -11.18 -21.48 12.95
N TYR A 8 -12.12 -20.54 13.03
CA TYR A 8 -13.50 -20.79 13.44
C TYR A 8 -14.39 -21.38 12.32
N TRP A 9 -13.83 -21.64 11.13
CA TRP A 9 -14.53 -22.37 10.08
C TRP A 9 -14.43 -23.87 10.32
N GLN A 10 -15.57 -24.50 10.59
CA GLN A 10 -15.70 -25.96 10.49
C GLN A 10 -15.95 -26.34 9.03
N VAL A 11 -14.85 -26.43 8.29
CA VAL A 11 -14.85 -26.73 6.84
C VAL A 11 -15.45 -28.10 6.55
N LYS A 12 -16.39 -28.14 5.60
CA LYS A 12 -17.04 -29.33 5.07
C LYS A 12 -16.51 -29.69 3.68
N LYS A 13 -16.19 -28.69 2.87
CA LYS A 13 -15.66 -28.89 1.52
C LYS A 13 -14.81 -27.70 1.10
N VAL A 14 -13.77 -27.98 0.32
CA VAL A 14 -12.98 -26.96 -0.36
C VAL A 14 -12.87 -27.31 -1.82
N THR A 15 -13.17 -26.35 -2.69
CA THR A 15 -13.08 -26.50 -4.14
C THR A 15 -12.16 -25.43 -4.71
N ILE A 16 -11.10 -25.81 -5.40
CA ILE A 16 -10.32 -24.89 -6.24
C ILE A 16 -11.00 -24.80 -7.60
N ASN A 17 -11.43 -23.59 -7.95
CA ASN A 17 -11.91 -23.26 -9.28
C ASN A 17 -10.74 -22.65 -10.08
N LEU A 18 -10.31 -23.31 -11.15
CA LEU A 18 -9.28 -22.81 -12.05
C LEU A 18 -9.91 -22.36 -13.36
N ASN A 19 -9.68 -21.09 -13.72
CA ASN A 19 -9.96 -20.54 -15.04
C ASN A 19 -8.65 -20.44 -15.81
N PHE A 20 -8.49 -21.20 -16.88
CA PHE A 20 -7.21 -21.31 -17.58
C PHE A 20 -7.38 -21.46 -19.09
N GLN A 21 -6.36 -21.07 -19.83
CA GLN A 21 -6.24 -21.35 -21.26
C GLN A 21 -4.87 -21.94 -21.52
N ILE A 22 -4.79 -22.80 -22.54
CA ILE A 22 -3.54 -23.34 -23.04
C ILE A 22 -3.42 -23.08 -24.53
N SER A 23 -2.21 -23.22 -25.04
CA SER A 23 -1.91 -23.10 -26.47
C SER A 23 -2.88 -23.89 -27.34
N GLN A 24 -3.32 -23.27 -28.43
CA GLN A 24 -4.13 -23.90 -29.47
C GLN A 24 -3.35 -25.03 -30.15
N LEU A 25 -2.02 -24.98 -30.11
CA LEU A 25 -1.14 -26.00 -30.67
C LEU A 25 -0.88 -27.16 -29.71
N ALA A 26 -1.32 -27.08 -28.45
CA ALA A 26 -0.96 -28.10 -27.47
C ALA A 26 -1.67 -29.45 -27.72
N ASN A 27 -0.87 -30.51 -27.78
CA ASN A 27 -1.29 -31.89 -27.77
C ASN A 27 -1.93 -32.25 -26.42
N ARG A 28 -3.23 -32.52 -26.46
CA ARG A 28 -4.07 -32.77 -25.28
C ARG A 28 -3.87 -34.14 -24.64
N GLU A 29 -3.26 -35.09 -25.35
CA GLU A 29 -2.99 -36.44 -24.83
C GLU A 29 -1.73 -36.47 -23.96
N THR A 30 -0.80 -35.55 -24.22
CA THR A 30 0.54 -35.52 -23.59
C THR A 30 0.74 -34.31 -22.68
N SER A 31 -0.18 -33.35 -22.71
CA SER A 31 -0.17 -32.21 -21.79
C SER A 31 -0.94 -32.54 -20.50
N ASP A 32 -0.35 -32.23 -19.36
CA ASP A 32 -0.93 -32.48 -18.04
C ASP A 32 -0.64 -31.32 -17.08
N ILE A 33 -1.54 -31.17 -16.11
CA ILE A 33 -1.48 -30.17 -15.05
C ILE A 33 -1.69 -30.90 -13.72
N THR A 34 -0.78 -30.70 -12.78
CA THR A 34 -0.81 -31.20 -11.41
C THR A 34 -0.92 -30.04 -10.43
N LEU A 35 -1.86 -30.17 -9.49
CA LEU A 35 -2.00 -29.28 -8.34
C LEU A 35 -1.35 -29.92 -7.12
N SER A 36 -0.63 -29.08 -6.38
CA SER A 36 -0.11 -29.40 -5.06
C SER A 36 -0.51 -28.32 -4.07
N LEU A 37 -0.84 -28.74 -2.85
CA LEU A 37 -1.17 -27.88 -1.74
C LEU A 37 -0.20 -28.13 -0.60
N ASN A 38 0.43 -27.06 -0.08
CA ASN A 38 1.37 -27.15 1.05
C ASN A 38 2.46 -28.21 0.80
N GLY A 39 2.98 -28.25 -0.44
CA GLY A 39 3.99 -29.22 -0.90
C GLY A 39 3.45 -30.60 -1.30
N THR A 40 2.20 -30.94 -1.01
CA THR A 40 1.61 -32.26 -1.31
C THR A 40 0.80 -32.23 -2.61
N LYS A 41 1.20 -33.02 -3.61
CA LYS A 41 0.43 -33.23 -4.85
C LYS A 41 -0.87 -33.96 -4.53
N PHE A 42 -2.01 -33.48 -5.06
CA PHE A 42 -3.31 -34.08 -4.73
C PHE A 42 -4.24 -34.29 -5.94
N TYR A 43 -4.01 -33.61 -7.06
CA TYR A 43 -4.85 -33.76 -8.25
C TYR A 43 -4.04 -33.53 -9.51
N SER A 44 -4.25 -34.35 -10.54
CA SER A 44 -3.69 -34.14 -11.88
C SER A 44 -4.77 -34.33 -12.92
N PHE A 45 -4.73 -33.54 -13.99
CA PHE A 45 -5.68 -33.64 -15.09
C PHE A 45 -5.05 -33.25 -16.42
N ARG A 46 -5.68 -33.72 -17.50
CA ARG A 46 -5.39 -33.27 -18.85
C ARG A 46 -6.36 -32.17 -19.26
N PRO A 47 -5.88 -31.09 -19.90
CA PRO A 47 -6.74 -30.05 -20.47
C PRO A 47 -7.75 -30.63 -21.47
N LYS A 48 -8.95 -30.05 -21.56
CA LYS A 48 -9.97 -30.49 -22.53
C LYS A 48 -9.53 -30.20 -23.96
N LYS A 49 -10.11 -30.96 -24.90
CA LYS A 49 -9.89 -30.82 -26.36
C LYS A 49 -10.71 -29.67 -26.96
N GLU A 50 -10.64 -28.51 -26.29
CA GLU A 50 -11.34 -27.28 -26.66
C GLU A 50 -10.32 -26.13 -26.75
N THR A 51 -10.66 -25.10 -27.53
CA THR A 51 -9.90 -23.85 -27.63
C THR A 51 -10.58 -22.77 -26.77
N GLY A 52 -9.82 -21.76 -26.35
CA GLY A 52 -10.33 -20.71 -25.47
C GLY A 52 -10.31 -21.07 -23.98
N LEU A 53 -11.04 -20.28 -23.19
CA LEU A 53 -11.04 -20.37 -21.74
C LEU A 53 -11.71 -21.66 -21.25
N GLN A 54 -11.00 -22.40 -20.40
CA GLN A 54 -11.48 -23.61 -19.75
C GLN A 54 -11.64 -23.38 -18.25
N THR A 55 -12.63 -24.03 -17.66
CA THR A 55 -12.84 -24.03 -16.20
C THR A 55 -12.73 -25.44 -15.65
N ARG A 56 -12.08 -25.58 -14.48
CA ARG A 56 -12.00 -26.84 -13.74
C ARG A 56 -12.25 -26.58 -12.26
N ALA A 57 -13.29 -27.23 -11.73
CA ALA A 57 -13.53 -27.31 -10.29
C ALA A 57 -12.86 -28.57 -9.74
N ILE A 58 -12.07 -28.43 -8.69
CA ILE A 58 -11.24 -29.51 -8.13
C ILE A 58 -11.45 -29.53 -6.63
N GLU A 59 -11.98 -30.64 -6.12
CA GLU A 59 -12.14 -30.84 -4.68
C GLU A 59 -10.79 -31.09 -4.01
N VAL A 60 -10.55 -30.39 -2.90
CA VAL A 60 -9.31 -30.50 -2.13
C VAL A 60 -9.54 -31.44 -0.94
N PRO A 61 -8.67 -32.45 -0.75
CA PRO A 61 -8.72 -33.28 0.46
C PRO A 61 -8.53 -32.41 1.71
N LEU A 62 -9.52 -32.40 2.61
CA LEU A 62 -9.52 -31.53 3.80
C LEU A 62 -8.28 -31.70 4.69
N ARG A 63 -7.68 -32.89 4.73
CA ARG A 63 -6.44 -33.18 5.46
C ARG A 63 -5.23 -32.35 5.01
N LEU A 64 -5.29 -31.73 3.83
CA LEU A 64 -4.22 -30.88 3.30
C LEU A 64 -4.41 -29.40 3.65
N ILE A 65 -5.61 -29.01 4.10
CA ILE A 65 -5.96 -27.63 4.41
C ILE A 65 -5.37 -27.24 5.77
N GLN A 66 -4.64 -26.14 5.78
CA GLN A 66 -4.06 -25.48 6.96
C GLN A 66 -4.68 -24.09 7.13
N GLY A 67 -4.23 -23.31 8.13
CA GLY A 67 -4.65 -21.90 8.29
C GLY A 67 -4.23 -21.05 7.09
N GLU A 68 -2.94 -21.09 6.75
CA GLU A 68 -2.42 -20.52 5.50
C GLU A 68 -2.12 -21.65 4.51
N ASN A 69 -2.47 -21.46 3.24
CA ASN A 69 -2.32 -22.50 2.23
C ASN A 69 -1.60 -21.99 1.00
N GLN A 70 -0.59 -22.73 0.56
CA GLN A 70 0.13 -22.49 -0.69
C GLN A 70 -0.32 -23.49 -1.76
N LEU A 71 -1.02 -22.99 -2.78
CA LEU A 71 -1.35 -23.72 -3.99
C LEU A 71 -0.22 -23.53 -5.03
N LYS A 72 0.37 -24.65 -5.46
CA LYS A 72 1.33 -24.70 -6.57
C LYS A 72 0.73 -25.53 -7.71
N ILE A 73 0.70 -24.92 -8.89
CA ILE A 73 0.29 -25.54 -10.15
C ILE A 73 1.58 -25.84 -10.92
N SER A 74 1.72 -27.09 -11.35
CA SER A 74 2.85 -27.59 -12.14
C SER A 74 2.32 -28.40 -13.30
N GLY A 75 3.06 -28.54 -14.39
CA GLY A 75 2.61 -29.34 -15.52
C GLY A 75 3.47 -29.13 -16.74
N GLN A 76 3.10 -29.83 -17.82
CA GLN A 76 3.73 -29.71 -19.13
C GLN A 76 2.67 -29.44 -20.19
N ILE A 77 2.93 -28.45 -21.04
CA ILE A 77 2.12 -28.15 -22.22
C ILE A 77 2.97 -28.42 -23.44
N LEU A 78 2.60 -29.41 -24.25
CA LEU A 78 3.42 -29.91 -25.36
C LEU A 78 2.67 -29.74 -26.68
N ASN A 79 3.34 -29.36 -27.77
CA ASN A 79 2.67 -29.05 -29.05
C ASN A 79 2.60 -30.24 -30.04
N LYS A 80 3.45 -31.25 -29.86
CA LYS A 80 3.45 -32.48 -30.67
C LYS A 80 3.81 -33.68 -29.80
N LYS A 81 3.29 -34.84 -30.19
CA LYS A 81 3.82 -36.14 -29.77
C LYS A 81 5.08 -36.37 -30.61
N GLY A 82 6.25 -36.45 -30.01
CA GLY A 82 7.49 -36.68 -30.77
C GLY A 82 7.36 -37.98 -31.60
N GLN A 83 7.82 -37.96 -32.86
CA GLN A 83 7.91 -39.19 -33.68
C GLN A 83 8.91 -40.20 -33.10
N GLN A 84 9.81 -39.73 -32.22
CA GLN A 84 10.51 -40.53 -31.22
C GLN A 84 10.19 -39.91 -29.85
N SER A 85 9.81 -40.75 -28.88
CA SER A 85 9.07 -40.42 -27.65
C SER A 85 9.76 -39.43 -26.69
N SER A 86 10.95 -38.95 -27.02
CA SER A 86 11.83 -38.31 -26.06
C SER A 86 12.17 -36.84 -26.41
N GLN A 87 11.88 -36.33 -27.62
CA GLN A 87 12.18 -34.92 -27.98
C GLN A 87 11.07 -33.97 -27.52
N LEU A 88 11.10 -33.59 -26.24
CA LEU A 88 10.29 -32.50 -25.69
C LEU A 88 10.88 -31.15 -26.14
N VAL A 89 10.47 -30.66 -27.31
CA VAL A 89 10.86 -29.31 -27.75
C VAL A 89 9.92 -28.30 -27.09
N GLN A 90 10.41 -27.60 -26.05
CA GLN A 90 9.75 -26.39 -25.57
C GLN A 90 9.94 -25.26 -26.57
N THR A 91 8.83 -24.69 -27.01
CA THR A 91 8.74 -23.54 -27.91
C THR A 91 7.97 -22.42 -27.20
N PRO A 92 8.09 -21.15 -27.63
CA PRO A 92 7.24 -20.07 -27.12
C PRO A 92 5.73 -20.33 -27.27
N ALA A 93 5.35 -21.26 -28.16
CA ALA A 93 3.97 -21.69 -28.33
C ALA A 93 3.52 -22.73 -27.29
N ASN A 94 4.35 -23.09 -26.30
CA ASN A 94 4.00 -23.96 -25.18
C ASN A 94 3.65 -23.09 -23.97
N TRP A 95 2.39 -22.69 -23.85
CA TRP A 95 1.96 -21.79 -22.80
C TRP A 95 0.67 -22.26 -22.12
N LEU A 96 0.55 -21.87 -20.85
CA LEU A 96 -0.66 -21.95 -20.04
C LEU A 96 -0.82 -20.61 -19.32
N THR A 97 -2.03 -20.07 -19.36
CA THR A 97 -2.40 -18.81 -18.69
C THR A 97 -3.51 -19.10 -17.69
N ILE A 98 -3.34 -18.66 -16.44
CA ILE A 98 -4.40 -18.66 -15.43
C ILE A 98 -5.04 -17.28 -15.42
N TYR A 99 -6.36 -17.22 -15.57
CA TYR A 99 -7.13 -15.99 -15.63
C TYR A 99 -7.72 -15.61 -14.27
N ASN A 100 -8.14 -14.35 -14.17
CA ASN A 100 -8.92 -13.85 -13.04
C ASN A 100 -10.19 -14.69 -12.84
N GLY A 101 -10.64 -14.79 -11.59
CA GLY A 101 -11.77 -15.64 -11.20
C GLY A 101 -11.37 -17.03 -10.72
N ALA A 102 -10.10 -17.43 -10.86
CA ALA A 102 -9.58 -18.58 -10.13
C ALA A 102 -9.66 -18.33 -8.62
N ASN A 103 -10.29 -19.23 -7.86
CA ASN A 103 -10.59 -19.03 -6.44
C ASN A 103 -10.59 -20.36 -5.67
N ALA A 104 -10.47 -20.25 -4.34
CA ALA A 104 -10.75 -21.34 -3.41
C ALA A 104 -12.11 -21.09 -2.78
N ASN A 105 -13.09 -21.94 -3.07
CA ASN A 105 -14.40 -21.89 -2.44
C ASN A 105 -14.43 -22.80 -1.22
N PHE A 106 -14.92 -22.29 -0.09
CA PHE A 106 -15.07 -23.05 1.14
C PHE A 106 -16.56 -23.20 1.46
N GLU A 107 -16.99 -24.43 1.70
CA GLU A 107 -18.26 -24.72 2.35
C GLU A 107 -17.96 -25.07 3.81
N TYR A 108 -18.53 -24.33 4.75
CA TYR A 108 -18.21 -24.45 6.17
C TYR A 108 -19.41 -24.11 7.05
N ARG A 109 -19.35 -24.57 8.30
CA ARG A 109 -20.19 -24.05 9.38
C ARG A 109 -19.35 -23.15 10.27
N LEU A 110 -19.90 -21.98 10.62
CA LEU A 110 -19.26 -21.08 11.59
C LEU A 110 -19.37 -21.67 13.00
N GLN A 111 -18.25 -21.75 13.68
CA GLN A 111 -18.25 -21.91 15.13
C GLN A 111 -18.61 -20.54 15.75
N PRO A 112 -19.48 -20.47 16.76
CA PRO A 112 -19.78 -19.20 17.41
C PRO A 112 -18.57 -18.70 18.20
N PRO A 113 -18.42 -17.37 18.36
CA PRO A 113 -17.33 -16.82 19.17
C PRO A 113 -17.52 -17.19 20.65
N THR A 114 -16.41 -17.49 21.32
CA THR A 114 -16.35 -17.55 22.79
C THR A 114 -16.34 -16.14 23.38
N THR A 115 -16.35 -16.04 24.71
CA THR A 115 -16.21 -14.74 25.41
C THR A 115 -14.78 -14.18 25.35
N ALA A 116 -13.79 -14.89 24.82
CA ALA A 116 -12.44 -14.36 24.74
C ALA A 116 -12.33 -13.19 23.74
N ILE A 117 -11.59 -12.13 24.08
CA ILE A 117 -11.32 -11.00 23.17
C ILE A 117 -10.71 -11.48 21.84
N LYS A 118 -9.75 -12.40 21.88
CA LYS A 118 -9.17 -13.02 20.67
C LYS A 118 -10.21 -13.72 19.79
N SER A 119 -11.24 -14.29 20.40
CA SER A 119 -12.30 -15.00 19.69
C SER A 119 -13.24 -14.02 19.02
N PHE A 120 -13.64 -12.95 19.70
CA PHE A 120 -14.38 -11.85 19.05
C PHE A 120 -13.59 -11.28 17.88
N TYR A 121 -12.31 -10.97 18.11
CA TYR A 121 -11.43 -10.35 17.12
C TYR A 121 -11.32 -11.20 15.85
N ALA A 122 -11.08 -12.51 15.99
CA ALA A 122 -10.98 -13.42 14.86
C ALA A 122 -12.22 -13.39 13.95
N HIS A 123 -13.43 -13.30 14.52
CA HIS A 123 -14.66 -13.23 13.74
C HIS A 123 -14.89 -11.82 13.19
N PHE A 124 -14.66 -10.78 13.99
CA PHE A 124 -14.81 -9.39 13.56
C PHE A 124 -13.90 -9.03 12.37
N SER A 125 -12.64 -9.47 12.39
CA SER A 125 -11.68 -9.29 11.29
C SER A 125 -11.76 -10.40 10.23
N GLY A 126 -12.73 -11.30 10.36
CA GLY A 126 -12.90 -12.48 9.51
C GLY A 126 -13.20 -12.13 8.06
N THR A 127 -12.54 -12.78 7.10
CA THR A 127 -12.75 -12.48 5.67
C THR A 127 -14.19 -12.71 5.23
N ASP A 128 -14.88 -13.73 5.78
CA ASP A 128 -16.30 -13.97 5.54
C ASP A 128 -17.19 -12.90 6.18
N THR A 129 -16.87 -12.49 7.39
CA THR A 129 -17.68 -11.53 8.15
C THR A 129 -17.61 -10.15 7.49
N ILE A 130 -16.42 -9.74 7.04
CA ILE A 130 -16.22 -8.48 6.29
C ILE A 130 -16.90 -8.56 4.92
N ALA A 131 -16.73 -9.68 4.18
CA ALA A 131 -17.34 -9.84 2.86
C ALA A 131 -18.87 -9.81 2.89
N ASN A 132 -19.48 -10.28 3.98
CA ASN A 132 -20.92 -10.23 4.21
C ASN A 132 -21.40 -8.94 4.90
N ALA A 133 -20.52 -7.93 5.04
CA ALA A 133 -20.82 -6.66 5.71
C ALA A 133 -21.36 -6.82 7.15
N ASN A 134 -20.86 -7.82 7.87
CA ASN A 134 -21.35 -8.23 9.19
C ASN A 134 -20.49 -7.70 10.36
N SER A 135 -19.50 -6.86 10.06
CA SER A 135 -18.63 -6.18 11.04
C SER A 135 -18.80 -4.66 10.95
N VAL A 136 -18.89 -3.99 12.09
CA VAL A 136 -19.04 -2.52 12.15
C VAL A 136 -18.30 -1.92 13.36
N ILE A 137 -17.76 -0.71 13.19
CA ILE A 137 -17.29 0.11 14.31
C ILE A 137 -18.36 1.17 14.60
N THR A 138 -18.86 1.21 15.83
CA THR A 138 -19.85 2.20 16.25
C THR A 138 -19.24 3.24 17.19
N LEU A 139 -19.54 4.50 16.92
CA LEU A 139 -19.19 5.67 17.71
C LEU A 139 -20.45 6.41 18.17
N PRO A 140 -20.36 7.30 19.18
CA PRO A 140 -21.48 8.15 19.56
C PRO A 140 -21.95 9.04 18.40
N HIS A 141 -23.25 9.34 18.34
CA HIS A 141 -23.84 10.18 17.28
C HIS A 141 -23.13 11.52 17.11
N GLN A 142 -22.71 12.14 18.21
CA GLN A 142 -21.84 13.30 18.22
C GLN A 142 -20.53 12.98 18.93
N ALA A 143 -19.79 12.02 18.38
CA ALA A 143 -18.46 11.65 18.86
C ALA A 143 -17.57 12.89 19.02
N SER A 144 -16.89 12.98 20.16
CA SER A 144 -15.85 13.98 20.40
C SER A 144 -14.64 13.75 19.47
N ASN A 145 -13.77 14.76 19.35
CA ASN A 145 -12.53 14.62 18.58
C ASN A 145 -11.66 13.46 19.07
N ALA A 146 -11.66 13.18 20.38
CA ALA A 146 -10.92 12.06 20.94
C ALA A 146 -11.55 10.71 20.59
N GLU A 147 -12.88 10.59 20.63
CA GLU A 147 -13.60 9.37 20.22
C GLU A 147 -13.44 9.10 18.72
N LEU A 148 -13.47 10.12 17.88
CA LEU A 148 -13.14 9.97 16.46
C LEU A 148 -11.70 9.49 16.26
N SER A 149 -10.74 10.05 16.99
CA SER A 149 -9.34 9.60 16.91
C SER A 149 -9.21 8.13 17.34
N ALA A 150 -9.88 7.74 18.43
CA ALA A 150 -9.95 6.37 18.93
C ALA A 150 -10.56 5.41 17.90
N GLY A 151 -11.69 5.79 17.29
CA GLY A 151 -12.33 5.03 16.21
C GLY A 151 -11.43 4.87 14.99
N MET A 152 -10.70 5.92 14.58
CA MET A 152 -9.79 5.83 13.44
C MET A 152 -8.55 4.97 13.74
N TYR A 153 -8.01 5.00 14.97
CA TYR A 153 -6.96 4.04 15.37
C TYR A 153 -7.45 2.60 15.23
N ALA A 154 -8.65 2.30 15.73
CA ALA A 154 -9.24 0.96 15.58
C ALA A 154 -9.44 0.58 14.11
N LEU A 155 -10.14 1.42 13.32
CA LEU A 155 -10.38 1.18 11.89
C LEU A 155 -9.07 0.89 11.13
N THR A 156 -8.06 1.72 11.33
CA THR A 156 -6.79 1.59 10.60
C THR A 156 -6.02 0.33 10.99
N GLY A 157 -6.10 -0.08 12.27
CA GLY A 157 -5.52 -1.32 12.75
C GLY A 157 -6.22 -2.58 12.24
N GLU A 158 -7.49 -2.48 11.87
CA GLU A 158 -8.24 -3.56 11.21
C GLU A 158 -8.01 -3.54 9.70
N ALA A 159 -8.06 -2.37 9.05
CA ALA A 159 -7.92 -2.23 7.60
C ALA A 159 -6.60 -2.80 7.04
N ARG A 160 -5.56 -2.92 7.88
CA ARG A 160 -4.28 -3.57 7.53
C ARG A 160 -4.35 -5.10 7.42
N THR A 161 -5.35 -5.73 8.06
CA THR A 161 -5.54 -7.19 8.04
C THR A 161 -6.52 -7.62 6.95
N ILE A 162 -7.27 -6.68 6.38
CA ILE A 162 -8.21 -6.93 5.28
C ILE A 162 -7.44 -7.08 3.97
N THR A 163 -7.45 -8.30 3.43
CA THR A 163 -6.71 -8.62 2.19
C THR A 163 -7.50 -8.37 0.90
N THR A 164 -8.76 -7.95 1.00
CA THR A 164 -9.61 -7.67 -0.17
C THR A 164 -9.60 -6.19 -0.52
N GLU A 165 -9.67 -5.85 -1.81
CA GLU A 165 -9.59 -4.46 -2.28
C GLU A 165 -10.97 -3.82 -2.54
N ASN A 166 -12.05 -4.44 -2.09
CA ASN A 166 -13.43 -4.01 -2.36
C ASN A 166 -14.37 -4.06 -1.14
N THR A 167 -13.86 -4.45 0.03
CA THR A 167 -14.64 -4.47 1.27
C THR A 167 -13.88 -3.73 2.37
N GLN A 168 -14.61 -3.16 3.31
CA GLN A 168 -14.07 -2.38 4.42
C GLN A 168 -15.00 -2.48 5.62
N ILE A 169 -14.49 -2.20 6.82
CA ILE A 169 -15.32 -2.14 8.01
C ILE A 169 -15.91 -0.72 8.13
N PRO A 170 -17.25 -0.56 8.05
CA PRO A 170 -17.88 0.74 8.22
C PRO A 170 -17.67 1.29 9.63
N VAL A 171 -17.35 2.59 9.72
CA VAL A 171 -17.49 3.36 10.97
C VAL A 171 -18.81 4.12 10.89
N THR A 172 -19.65 4.00 11.91
CA THR A 172 -20.99 4.58 11.93
C THR A 172 -21.51 4.78 13.36
N THR A 173 -22.80 5.02 13.53
CA THR A 173 -23.50 5.13 14.80
C THR A 173 -24.46 3.95 15.00
N ALA A 174 -24.78 3.64 16.26
CA ALA A 174 -25.53 2.42 16.63
C ALA A 174 -26.98 2.36 16.07
N ASP A 175 -27.55 3.51 15.70
CA ASP A 175 -28.92 3.64 15.20
C ASP A 175 -29.08 3.38 13.69
N THR A 176 -27.96 3.29 12.95
CA THR A 176 -27.97 3.05 11.51
C THR A 176 -28.40 1.63 11.13
N ALA A 177 -28.92 1.46 9.91
CA ALA A 177 -29.30 0.15 9.38
C ALA A 177 -28.10 -0.83 9.33
N VAL A 178 -26.92 -0.33 8.95
CA VAL A 178 -25.68 -1.11 8.90
C VAL A 178 -25.31 -1.65 10.29
N ALA A 179 -25.37 -0.80 11.33
CA ALA A 179 -25.12 -1.25 12.70
C ALA A 179 -26.20 -2.20 13.22
N LYS A 180 -27.47 -2.01 12.83
CA LYS A 180 -28.56 -2.93 13.21
C LYS A 180 -28.49 -4.28 12.50
N GLN A 181 -27.88 -4.35 11.33
CA GLN A 181 -27.71 -5.61 10.60
C GLN A 181 -26.47 -6.39 11.03
N ALA A 182 -25.41 -5.71 11.45
CA ALA A 182 -24.16 -6.36 11.83
C ALA A 182 -24.24 -7.12 13.17
N ASP A 183 -23.78 -8.37 13.14
CA ASP A 183 -23.65 -9.24 14.31
C ASP A 183 -22.41 -8.89 15.13
N TYR A 184 -21.32 -8.43 14.50
CA TYR A 184 -20.06 -8.10 15.19
C TYR A 184 -19.83 -6.60 15.24
N GLN A 185 -19.81 -6.04 16.45
CA GLN A 185 -19.74 -4.59 16.65
C GLN A 185 -18.63 -4.19 17.61
N LEU A 186 -17.72 -3.36 17.12
CA LEU A 186 -16.74 -2.68 17.96
C LEU A 186 -17.31 -1.34 18.42
N VAL A 187 -17.68 -1.24 19.69
CA VAL A 187 -18.34 -0.05 20.26
C VAL A 187 -17.29 0.78 21.01
N ILE A 188 -16.98 1.98 20.50
CA ILE A 188 -15.93 2.84 21.09
C ILE A 188 -16.56 4.16 21.54
N ALA A 189 -16.57 4.41 22.85
CA ALA A 189 -17.06 5.66 23.42
C ALA A 189 -16.43 5.94 24.78
N THR A 190 -16.34 7.21 25.16
CA THR A 190 -16.17 7.56 26.57
C THR A 190 -17.36 7.04 27.38
N TYR A 191 -17.17 6.74 28.66
CA TYR A 191 -18.21 6.12 29.48
C TYR A 191 -19.52 6.91 29.48
N GLN A 192 -19.44 8.24 29.47
CA GLN A 192 -20.61 9.13 29.46
C GLN A 192 -21.39 9.09 28.14
N HIS A 193 -20.72 8.86 27.01
CA HIS A 193 -21.35 8.75 25.69
C HIS A 193 -21.71 7.31 25.30
N LEU A 194 -21.31 6.33 26.11
CA LEU A 194 -21.61 4.93 25.88
C LEU A 194 -23.12 4.66 26.13
N PRO A 195 -23.83 3.90 25.29
CA PRO A 195 -25.21 3.49 25.56
C PRO A 195 -25.40 2.85 26.94
N LYS A 196 -26.53 3.12 27.62
CA LYS A 196 -26.81 2.64 28.99
C LYS A 196 -26.67 1.13 29.15
N VAL A 197 -27.11 0.36 28.16
CA VAL A 197 -27.00 -1.12 28.16
C VAL A 197 -25.54 -1.58 28.30
N PHE A 198 -24.59 -0.88 27.68
CA PHE A 198 -23.17 -1.18 27.78
C PHE A 198 -22.54 -0.57 29.04
N GLN A 199 -22.99 0.60 29.50
CA GLN A 199 -22.52 1.17 30.78
C GLN A 199 -22.76 0.22 31.96
N GLN A 200 -23.88 -0.50 31.96
CA GLN A 200 -24.24 -1.49 32.99
C GLN A 200 -23.30 -2.70 33.01
N GLN A 201 -22.58 -2.96 31.93
CA GLN A 201 -21.64 -4.08 31.84
C GLN A 201 -20.25 -3.76 32.40
N LEU A 202 -19.99 -2.50 32.78
CA LEU A 202 -18.65 -2.01 33.13
C LEU A 202 -18.55 -1.62 34.61
N ASP A 203 -17.43 -1.98 35.23
CA ASP A 203 -17.08 -1.53 36.57
C ASP A 203 -16.63 -0.07 36.55
N ARG A 204 -17.50 0.80 37.04
CA ARG A 204 -17.29 2.25 37.07
C ARG A 204 -16.12 2.67 37.96
N GLN A 205 -15.80 1.94 39.03
CA GLN A 205 -14.69 2.30 39.91
C GLN A 205 -13.34 2.06 39.22
N ARG A 206 -13.19 0.92 38.53
CA ARG A 206 -11.95 0.59 37.81
C ARG A 206 -11.65 1.53 36.66
N LEU A 207 -12.70 2.08 36.02
CA LEU A 207 -12.57 3.04 34.92
C LEU A 207 -12.00 4.41 35.33
N ARG A 208 -11.86 4.70 36.63
CA ARG A 208 -11.24 5.95 37.11
C ARG A 208 -9.78 6.06 36.67
N GLU A 209 -9.07 4.93 36.65
CA GLU A 209 -7.62 4.87 36.33
C GLU A 209 -7.32 4.05 35.07
N HIS A 210 -8.33 3.39 34.50
CA HIS A 210 -8.16 2.47 33.38
C HIS A 210 -9.18 2.75 32.26
N ALA A 211 -8.82 2.38 31.03
CA ALA A 211 -9.80 2.02 30.02
C ALA A 211 -10.14 0.53 30.13
N VAL A 212 -11.25 0.12 29.55
CA VAL A 212 -11.67 -1.28 29.45
C VAL A 212 -11.90 -1.65 27.99
N ILE A 213 -11.53 -2.87 27.65
CA ILE A 213 -11.92 -3.61 26.45
C ILE A 213 -12.68 -4.83 26.97
N LYS A 214 -13.96 -4.99 26.65
CA LYS A 214 -14.79 -6.07 27.18
C LYS A 214 -15.68 -6.66 26.10
N THR A 215 -15.69 -7.98 25.96
CA THR A 215 -16.68 -8.66 25.13
C THR A 215 -18.04 -8.71 25.83
N TYR A 216 -19.11 -8.57 25.06
CA TYR A 216 -20.48 -8.72 25.55
C TYR A 216 -21.34 -9.31 24.44
N THR A 217 -22.22 -10.25 24.76
CA THR A 217 -23.15 -10.84 23.80
C THR A 217 -24.58 -10.60 24.26
N HIS A 218 -25.42 -10.10 23.37
CA HIS A 218 -26.82 -9.80 23.63
C HIS A 218 -27.63 -9.94 22.35
N ASP A 219 -28.80 -10.58 22.42
CA ASP A 219 -29.72 -10.79 21.29
C ASP A 219 -29.05 -11.36 20.03
N GLY A 220 -28.16 -12.35 20.20
CA GLY A 220 -27.44 -12.98 19.10
C GLY A 220 -26.31 -12.12 18.49
N LYS A 221 -26.08 -10.91 19.00
CA LYS A 221 -25.01 -10.01 18.56
C LYS A 221 -23.84 -10.01 19.52
N HIS A 222 -22.66 -9.83 18.96
CA HIS A 222 -21.39 -9.82 19.66
C HIS A 222 -20.79 -8.42 19.63
N TYR A 223 -20.46 -7.91 20.81
CA TYR A 223 -19.93 -6.58 21.03
C TYR A 223 -18.53 -6.67 21.64
N LEU A 224 -17.63 -5.81 21.16
CA LEU A 224 -16.42 -5.45 21.89
C LEU A 224 -16.57 -4.01 22.36
N ILE A 225 -16.83 -3.84 23.65
CA ILE A 225 -17.05 -2.55 24.30
C ILE A 225 -15.70 -1.97 24.69
N VAL A 226 -15.40 -0.77 24.21
CA VAL A 226 -14.17 -0.02 24.50
C VAL A 226 -14.55 1.30 25.13
N SER A 227 -14.18 1.46 26.40
CA SER A 227 -14.58 2.65 27.13
C SER A 227 -13.59 3.12 28.19
N ALA A 228 -13.62 4.41 28.48
CA ALA A 228 -12.86 5.05 29.53
C ALA A 228 -13.55 6.35 29.96
N PHE A 229 -13.26 6.85 31.16
CA PHE A 229 -13.57 8.25 31.49
C PHE A 229 -12.59 9.22 30.85
N ASN A 230 -11.33 8.81 30.69
CA ASN A 230 -10.26 9.63 30.17
C ASN A 230 -10.06 9.37 28.66
N THR A 231 -10.07 10.43 27.87
CA THR A 231 -9.88 10.37 26.41
C THR A 231 -8.53 9.82 25.98
N LYS A 232 -7.45 10.07 26.73
CA LYS A 232 -6.12 9.49 26.47
C LYS A 232 -6.13 7.97 26.68
N LEU A 233 -6.78 7.50 27.75
CA LEU A 233 -6.90 6.07 28.01
C LEU A 233 -7.80 5.38 26.96
N LEU A 234 -8.86 6.06 26.49
CA LEU A 234 -9.69 5.57 25.38
C LEU A 234 -8.85 5.38 24.10
N GLN A 235 -8.08 6.40 23.71
CA GLN A 235 -7.18 6.30 22.54
C GLN A 235 -6.13 5.20 22.71
N LYS A 236 -5.62 5.00 23.94
CA LYS A 236 -4.67 3.94 24.25
C LYS A 236 -5.29 2.55 24.14
N ALA A 237 -6.52 2.37 24.60
CA ALA A 237 -7.27 1.12 24.38
C ALA A 237 -7.54 0.87 22.90
N SER A 238 -7.88 1.90 22.12
CA SER A 238 -8.01 1.73 20.66
C SER A 238 -6.70 1.40 19.95
N ARG A 239 -5.55 1.87 20.46
CA ARG A 239 -4.24 1.42 19.99
C ARG A 239 -3.97 -0.04 20.33
N PHE A 240 -4.40 -0.52 21.49
CA PHE A 240 -4.34 -1.95 21.83
C PHE A 240 -5.11 -2.78 20.79
N ILE A 241 -6.31 -2.34 20.41
CA ILE A 241 -7.12 -2.99 19.37
C ILE A 241 -6.45 -2.93 18.01
N ALA A 242 -5.83 -1.81 17.69
CA ALA A 242 -5.06 -1.65 16.46
C ALA A 242 -3.79 -2.52 16.40
N ASN A 243 -3.45 -3.23 17.47
CA ASN A 243 -2.36 -4.19 17.53
C ASN A 243 -2.94 -5.62 17.49
N GLN A 244 -2.79 -6.25 16.33
CA GLN A 244 -3.30 -7.58 16.00
C GLN A 244 -2.72 -8.64 16.91
N GLU A 245 -1.42 -8.56 17.22
CA GLU A 245 -0.73 -9.51 18.09
C GLU A 245 -1.35 -9.49 19.49
N LEU A 246 -1.54 -8.29 20.06
CA LEU A 246 -2.21 -8.10 21.35
C LEU A 246 -3.65 -8.63 21.33
N MET A 247 -4.39 -8.39 20.25
CA MET A 247 -5.75 -8.90 20.12
C MET A 247 -5.81 -10.42 20.00
N GLN A 248 -4.88 -11.05 19.27
CA GLN A 248 -4.80 -12.49 19.07
C GLN A 248 -4.35 -13.25 20.34
N GLU A 249 -3.48 -12.66 21.16
CA GLU A 249 -3.01 -13.30 22.41
C GLU A 249 -3.98 -13.12 23.60
N THR A 250 -4.93 -12.18 23.53
CA THR A 250 -5.80 -11.87 24.66
C THR A 250 -6.92 -12.90 24.83
N VAL A 251 -6.68 -13.88 25.71
CA VAL A 251 -7.63 -14.95 26.06
C VAL A 251 -8.75 -14.51 27.01
N ALA A 252 -8.58 -13.40 27.74
CA ALA A 252 -9.58 -12.89 28.66
C ALA A 252 -10.77 -12.26 27.94
N ASP A 253 -11.93 -12.22 28.60
CA ASP A 253 -13.14 -11.53 28.14
C ASP A 253 -13.12 -10.03 28.42
N THR A 254 -12.32 -9.61 29.41
CA THR A 254 -12.13 -8.23 29.85
C THR A 254 -10.65 -7.91 30.00
N LYS A 255 -10.21 -6.81 29.40
CA LYS A 255 -8.87 -6.26 29.54
C LYS A 255 -8.93 -4.81 30.01
N TYR A 256 -8.25 -4.51 31.12
CA TYR A 256 -8.06 -3.14 31.59
C TYR A 256 -6.73 -2.60 31.06
N ILE A 257 -6.76 -1.35 30.58
CA ILE A 257 -5.63 -0.65 29.98
C ILE A 257 -5.31 0.56 30.84
N SER A 258 -4.10 0.61 31.38
CA SER A 258 -3.60 1.74 32.18
C SER A 258 -2.69 2.63 31.33
N ASN A 259 -2.21 3.73 31.93
CA ASN A 259 -1.17 4.56 31.32
C ASN A 259 0.16 3.82 31.11
N SER A 260 0.43 2.73 31.84
CA SER A 260 1.68 1.95 31.69
C SER A 260 1.57 0.77 30.72
N THR A 261 0.35 0.35 30.32
CA THR A 261 0.17 -0.75 29.36
C THR A 261 0.85 -0.43 28.03
N GLN A 262 1.66 -1.34 27.49
CA GLN A 262 2.25 -1.15 26.17
C GLN A 262 1.24 -1.56 25.09
N THR A 263 1.02 -0.68 24.12
CA THR A 263 -0.01 -0.87 23.08
C THR A 263 0.55 -0.59 21.67
N PHE A 264 1.85 -0.35 21.55
CA PHE A 264 2.47 -0.06 20.27
C PHE A 264 2.66 -1.35 19.45
N THR A 265 2.54 -1.26 18.13
CA THR A 265 2.95 -2.35 17.23
C THR A 265 4.47 -2.34 17.06
N SER A 266 5.11 -3.51 16.97
CA SER A 266 6.53 -3.63 16.65
C SER A 266 6.86 -2.88 15.36
N GLU A 267 7.87 -2.01 15.42
CA GLU A 267 8.36 -1.31 14.23
C GLU A 267 9.24 -2.25 13.41
N LEU A 268 8.78 -2.66 12.23
CA LEU A 268 9.64 -3.29 11.22
C LEU A 268 10.60 -2.22 10.68
N GLN A 269 11.75 -2.06 11.33
CA GLN A 269 12.80 -1.17 10.87
C GLN A 269 13.32 -1.69 9.53
N TYR A 270 12.95 -1.01 8.43
CA TYR A 270 13.45 -1.35 7.10
C TYR A 270 14.92 -0.97 6.99
N GLY A 271 15.81 -1.94 7.24
CA GLY A 271 17.27 -1.78 7.15
C GLY A 271 17.81 -1.64 5.72
N GLY A 272 16.96 -1.49 4.70
CA GLY A 272 17.39 -1.39 3.30
C GLY A 272 17.79 -2.71 2.66
N LYS A 273 17.69 -3.84 3.38
CA LYS A 273 17.97 -5.19 2.90
C LYS A 273 16.72 -6.05 2.96
N LYS A 274 16.44 -6.80 1.90
CA LYS A 274 15.36 -7.79 1.85
C LYS A 274 15.94 -9.12 1.37
N GLN A 275 15.77 -10.15 2.18
CA GLN A 275 16.05 -11.54 1.78
C GLN A 275 15.04 -11.97 0.71
N LEU A 276 15.49 -12.65 -0.34
CA LEU A 276 14.62 -13.02 -1.48
C LEU A 276 13.76 -14.25 -1.18
N THR A 277 14.29 -15.19 -0.41
CA THR A 277 13.61 -16.44 -0.02
C THR A 277 14.10 -16.88 1.35
N THR A 278 13.23 -17.49 2.17
CA THR A 278 13.56 -17.96 3.52
C THR A 278 14.21 -19.35 3.54
N SER A 279 14.12 -20.09 2.44
CA SER A 279 14.76 -21.39 2.21
C SER A 279 15.38 -21.45 0.82
N ASP A 280 16.26 -22.42 0.60
CA ASP A 280 16.87 -22.63 -0.71
C ASP A 280 15.82 -23.02 -1.76
N ASP A 281 15.90 -22.42 -2.94
CA ASP A 281 14.94 -22.58 -4.03
C ASP A 281 15.53 -23.43 -5.16
N TYR A 282 14.98 -24.63 -5.32
CA TYR A 282 15.45 -25.65 -6.27
C TYR A 282 14.74 -25.51 -7.62
N LEU A 283 15.54 -25.34 -8.67
CA LEU A 283 15.12 -25.29 -10.07
C LEU A 283 15.65 -26.52 -10.78
N THR A 284 14.78 -27.41 -11.26
CA THR A 284 15.14 -28.67 -11.90
C THR A 284 14.65 -28.72 -13.34
N GLY A 285 15.43 -29.34 -14.22
CA GLY A 285 15.12 -29.51 -15.63
C GLY A 285 16.06 -28.70 -16.54
N ALA A 286 16.23 -29.17 -17.76
CA ALA A 286 17.07 -28.51 -18.76
C ALA A 286 16.43 -27.21 -19.25
N LYS A 287 17.20 -26.44 -20.03
CA LYS A 287 16.75 -25.20 -20.67
C LYS A 287 16.39 -24.13 -19.64
N HIS A 288 15.38 -23.32 -19.93
CA HIS A 288 15.03 -22.16 -19.15
C HIS A 288 14.26 -22.54 -17.89
N GLN A 289 14.87 -22.30 -16.74
CA GLN A 289 14.26 -22.44 -15.41
C GLN A 289 14.29 -21.09 -14.73
N SER A 290 13.24 -20.71 -14.01
CA SER A 290 13.25 -19.43 -13.30
C SER A 290 12.45 -19.45 -12.01
N SER A 291 12.86 -18.59 -11.09
CA SER A 291 12.11 -18.26 -9.90
C SER A 291 11.85 -16.76 -9.85
N THR A 292 10.73 -16.36 -9.26
CA THR A 292 10.32 -14.97 -9.13
C THR A 292 10.05 -14.64 -7.67
N TYR A 293 10.73 -13.61 -7.19
CA TYR A 293 10.65 -13.10 -5.83
C TYR A 293 9.95 -11.75 -5.82
N PHE A 294 9.05 -11.54 -4.86
CA PHE A 294 8.33 -10.29 -4.71
C PHE A 294 9.00 -9.39 -3.66
N VAL A 295 9.46 -8.23 -4.08
CA VAL A 295 10.03 -7.21 -3.18
C VAL A 295 9.03 -6.09 -2.98
N SER A 296 8.85 -5.71 -1.73
CA SER A 296 8.02 -4.60 -1.28
C SER A 296 8.89 -3.68 -0.43
N LEU A 297 8.81 -2.38 -0.69
CA LEU A 297 9.50 -1.34 0.09
C LEU A 297 8.56 -0.79 1.16
N PRO A 298 9.04 -0.03 2.15
CA PRO A 298 8.16 0.79 2.97
C PRO A 298 7.35 1.76 2.11
N VAL A 299 6.10 1.95 2.49
CA VAL A 299 5.04 2.62 1.73
C VAL A 299 5.32 4.09 1.38
N ASP A 300 6.08 4.80 2.20
CA ASP A 300 6.42 6.23 2.02
C ASP A 300 7.71 6.48 1.23
N ARG A 301 8.32 5.42 0.68
CA ARG A 301 9.63 5.50 0.03
C ARG A 301 9.58 4.97 -1.40
N THR A 302 10.34 5.62 -2.26
CA THR A 302 10.65 5.12 -3.61
C THR A 302 12.13 4.74 -3.68
N ASN A 303 12.51 3.90 -4.63
CA ASN A 303 13.91 3.56 -4.79
C ASN A 303 14.76 4.79 -5.18
N ALA A 304 15.99 4.79 -4.69
CA ALA A 304 17.04 5.71 -5.04
C ALA A 304 18.12 4.97 -5.84
N ASP A 305 18.93 5.72 -6.56
CA ASP A 305 20.05 5.15 -7.30
C ASP A 305 21.01 4.41 -6.36
N GLY A 306 21.56 3.29 -6.84
CA GLY A 306 22.55 2.50 -6.12
C GLY A 306 22.00 1.30 -5.34
N SER A 307 20.78 0.86 -5.64
CA SER A 307 20.25 -0.45 -5.22
C SER A 307 21.00 -1.59 -5.91
N LYS A 308 21.19 -2.71 -5.19
CA LYS A 308 21.90 -3.90 -5.65
C LYS A 308 21.09 -5.16 -5.35
N ILE A 309 21.18 -6.15 -6.22
CA ILE A 309 20.60 -7.48 -6.03
C ILE A 309 21.74 -8.48 -6.10
N ARG A 310 21.90 -9.27 -5.05
CA ARG A 310 22.90 -10.34 -4.93
C ARG A 310 22.19 -11.68 -4.94
N ILE A 311 22.46 -12.48 -5.95
CA ILE A 311 21.98 -13.85 -6.04
C ILE A 311 23.15 -14.78 -5.74
N HIS A 312 23.00 -15.60 -4.71
CA HIS A 312 23.93 -16.67 -4.37
C HIS A 312 23.32 -17.99 -4.84
N PHE A 313 24.05 -18.77 -5.62
CA PHE A 313 23.48 -19.95 -6.26
C PHE A 313 24.51 -21.08 -6.48
N ARG A 314 23.98 -22.28 -6.72
CA ARG A 314 24.71 -23.49 -7.08
C ARG A 314 24.05 -24.11 -8.31
N TYR A 315 24.77 -24.93 -9.06
CA TYR A 315 24.23 -25.59 -10.24
C TYR A 315 24.95 -26.90 -10.55
N ALA A 316 24.31 -27.73 -11.35
CA ALA A 316 24.84 -29.03 -11.73
C ALA A 316 26.14 -28.91 -12.56
N LYS A 317 27.07 -29.85 -12.35
CA LYS A 317 28.39 -29.86 -13.04
C LYS A 317 28.36 -30.47 -14.45
N ASN A 318 27.26 -31.11 -14.82
CA ASN A 318 27.04 -31.76 -16.12
C ASN A 318 26.46 -30.83 -17.20
N LEU A 319 26.52 -29.52 -16.97
CA LEU A 319 26.04 -28.51 -17.91
C LEU A 319 27.02 -28.29 -19.08
N ASP A 320 26.48 -27.91 -20.24
CA ASP A 320 27.26 -27.26 -21.28
C ASP A 320 27.53 -25.80 -20.90
N PHE A 321 28.62 -25.59 -20.16
CA PHE A 321 29.07 -24.27 -19.73
C PHE A 321 29.38 -23.30 -20.87
N LYS A 322 29.38 -23.71 -22.16
CA LYS A 322 29.45 -22.76 -23.29
C LYS A 322 28.12 -22.05 -23.56
N ARG A 323 27.02 -22.64 -23.11
CA ARG A 323 25.67 -22.19 -23.43
C ARG A 323 24.82 -21.92 -22.19
N SER A 324 25.28 -22.33 -21.00
CA SER A 324 24.55 -22.06 -19.76
C SER A 324 24.87 -20.71 -19.13
N LEU A 325 23.83 -20.00 -18.69
CA LEU A 325 23.93 -18.70 -18.03
C LEU A 325 22.83 -18.49 -17.00
N VAL A 326 23.06 -17.56 -16.08
CA VAL A 326 22.04 -17.00 -15.18
C VAL A 326 21.76 -15.55 -15.58
N THR A 327 20.49 -15.13 -15.51
CA THR A 327 20.06 -13.74 -15.78
C THR A 327 19.14 -13.26 -14.66
N VAL A 328 19.36 -12.03 -14.19
CA VAL A 328 18.51 -11.36 -13.20
C VAL A 328 17.66 -10.29 -13.90
N TYR A 329 16.35 -10.34 -13.68
CA TYR A 329 15.37 -9.40 -14.19
C TYR A 329 14.71 -8.63 -13.05
N VAL A 330 14.30 -7.40 -13.34
CA VAL A 330 13.42 -6.61 -12.48
C VAL A 330 12.27 -6.04 -13.29
N ASN A 331 11.03 -6.31 -12.88
CA ASN A 331 9.81 -5.96 -13.65
C ASN A 331 9.98 -6.32 -15.14
N ASP A 332 10.42 -7.56 -15.39
CA ASP A 332 10.73 -8.15 -16.70
C ASP A 332 11.84 -7.50 -17.52
N SER A 333 12.45 -6.41 -17.05
CA SER A 333 13.67 -5.84 -17.64
C SER A 333 14.91 -6.60 -17.16
N ALA A 334 15.72 -7.12 -18.08
CA ALA A 334 17.01 -7.73 -17.74
C ALA A 334 17.97 -6.68 -17.14
N LEU A 335 18.58 -7.00 -15.99
CA LEU A 335 19.57 -6.14 -15.33
C LEU A 335 21.01 -6.57 -15.62
N GLY A 336 21.22 -7.88 -15.75
CA GLY A 336 22.53 -8.45 -16.00
C GLY A 336 22.47 -9.96 -16.03
N SER A 337 23.47 -10.56 -16.67
CA SER A 337 23.62 -11.99 -16.79
C SER A 337 25.06 -12.41 -16.52
N LYS A 338 25.25 -13.70 -16.23
CA LYS A 338 26.54 -14.30 -15.98
C LYS A 338 26.56 -15.71 -16.55
N ARG A 339 27.58 -16.01 -17.35
CA ARG A 339 27.83 -17.37 -17.85
C ARG A 339 28.23 -18.29 -16.70
N LEU A 340 27.65 -19.49 -16.65
CA LEU A 340 27.97 -20.49 -15.64
C LEU A 340 29.30 -21.18 -15.98
N THR A 341 30.03 -21.62 -14.95
CA THR A 341 31.32 -22.32 -15.12
C THR A 341 31.47 -23.52 -14.19
N ALA A 342 32.15 -24.57 -14.64
CA ALA A 342 32.39 -25.76 -13.81
C ALA A 342 33.10 -25.44 -12.49
N ALA A 343 34.07 -24.51 -12.52
CA ALA A 343 34.88 -24.11 -11.37
C ALA A 343 34.06 -23.50 -10.22
N ARG A 344 32.93 -22.82 -10.53
CA ARG A 344 32.09 -22.15 -9.54
C ARG A 344 30.78 -22.87 -9.21
N ALA A 345 30.52 -24.03 -9.82
CA ALA A 345 29.25 -24.76 -9.71
C ALA A 345 28.75 -25.02 -8.27
N ASN A 346 29.68 -25.20 -7.32
CA ASN A 346 29.34 -25.47 -5.93
C ASN A 346 29.03 -24.22 -5.10
N ASN A 347 29.40 -23.01 -5.55
CA ASN A 347 29.26 -21.77 -4.80
C ASN A 347 29.54 -20.56 -5.72
N ASP A 348 28.52 -20.09 -6.44
CA ASP A 348 28.65 -18.94 -7.35
C ASP A 348 27.74 -17.78 -6.95
N GLU A 349 28.08 -16.58 -7.39
CA GLU A 349 27.34 -15.36 -7.10
C GLU A 349 27.23 -14.42 -8.31
N LEU A 350 26.09 -13.74 -8.41
CA LEU A 350 25.88 -12.63 -9.33
C LEU A 350 25.30 -11.44 -8.56
N THR A 351 26.05 -10.34 -8.55
CA THR A 351 25.55 -9.05 -8.06
C THR A 351 25.26 -8.12 -9.23
N VAL A 352 24.01 -7.67 -9.35
CA VAL A 352 23.59 -6.68 -10.35
C VAL A 352 23.20 -5.37 -9.67
N SER A 353 23.48 -4.25 -10.32
CA SER A 353 23.06 -2.92 -9.86
C SER A 353 21.86 -2.45 -10.66
N LEU A 354 20.92 -1.79 -10.00
CA LEU A 354 19.79 -1.20 -10.68
C LEU A 354 20.24 0.02 -11.51
N PRO A 355 19.80 0.17 -12.78
CA PRO A 355 20.10 1.36 -13.57
C PRO A 355 19.64 2.63 -12.88
N LYS A 356 20.46 3.69 -12.99
CA LYS A 356 20.10 5.01 -12.45
C LYS A 356 18.83 5.52 -13.13
N GLY A 357 17.97 6.19 -12.37
CA GLY A 357 16.75 6.82 -12.89
C GLY A 357 15.59 5.87 -13.22
N LYS A 358 15.73 4.54 -13.04
CA LYS A 358 14.58 3.62 -13.10
C LYS A 358 13.84 3.60 -11.77
N ALA A 359 12.58 4.03 -11.76
CA ALA A 359 11.70 3.87 -10.60
C ALA A 359 11.18 2.41 -10.54
N LEU A 360 11.27 1.78 -9.37
CA LEU A 360 10.78 0.42 -9.10
C LEU A 360 9.32 0.39 -8.66
N GLY A 361 8.74 1.55 -8.32
CA GLY A 361 7.47 1.60 -7.61
C GLY A 361 7.62 1.18 -6.14
N HIS A 362 6.49 0.93 -5.47
CA HIS A 362 6.43 0.47 -4.09
C HIS A 362 6.70 -1.05 -3.97
N SER A 363 6.29 -1.80 -4.98
CA SER A 363 6.56 -3.23 -5.13
C SER A 363 7.10 -3.53 -6.53
N PHE A 364 7.92 -4.57 -6.62
CA PHE A 364 8.51 -5.03 -7.87
C PHE A 364 8.86 -6.51 -7.78
N THR A 365 9.00 -7.16 -8.93
CA THR A 365 9.43 -8.54 -9.02
C THR A 365 10.91 -8.62 -9.36
N ILE A 366 11.63 -9.53 -8.70
CA ILE A 366 12.97 -9.96 -9.09
C ILE A 366 12.83 -11.37 -9.63
N ARG A 367 13.10 -11.57 -10.92
CA ARG A 367 13.11 -12.91 -11.53
C ARG A 367 14.54 -13.33 -11.79
N VAL A 368 14.92 -14.50 -11.28
CA VAL A 368 16.23 -15.13 -11.53
C VAL A 368 15.98 -16.30 -12.45
N ALA A 369 16.59 -16.26 -13.63
CA ALA A 369 16.44 -17.30 -14.63
C ALA A 369 17.79 -17.96 -14.94
N PHE A 370 17.79 -19.28 -15.08
CA PHE A 370 18.90 -20.10 -15.50
C PHE A 370 18.57 -20.75 -16.83
N ASP A 371 19.47 -20.62 -17.80
CA ASP A 371 19.46 -21.42 -19.01
C ASP A 371 20.39 -22.61 -18.79
N LEU A 372 19.83 -23.76 -18.39
CA LEU A 372 20.55 -24.97 -18.02
C LEU A 372 20.72 -25.89 -19.25
N GLU A 373 21.64 -25.51 -20.12
CA GLU A 373 22.03 -26.31 -21.28
C GLU A 373 22.87 -27.53 -20.88
N MET A 374 22.61 -28.69 -21.47
CA MET A 374 23.34 -29.94 -21.25
C MET A 374 24.25 -30.24 -22.45
N SER A 375 25.42 -30.85 -22.22
CA SER A 375 26.31 -31.28 -23.30
C SER A 375 25.81 -32.58 -23.94
N GLY A 376 25.52 -32.56 -25.24
CA GLY A 376 25.05 -33.71 -26.02
C GLY A 376 23.51 -33.77 -26.18
N ALA A 377 23.03 -34.52 -27.16
CA ALA A 377 21.59 -34.73 -27.44
C ALA A 377 20.90 -35.68 -26.44
N ALA A 378 21.49 -35.90 -25.27
CA ALA A 378 20.97 -36.83 -24.29
C ALA A 378 19.79 -36.19 -23.55
N GLN A 379 18.60 -36.60 -23.98
CA GLN A 379 17.38 -36.49 -23.18
C GLN A 379 17.62 -37.26 -21.88
N SER A 380 17.90 -36.52 -20.82
CA SER A 380 17.68 -37.05 -19.49
C SER A 380 16.16 -37.19 -19.31
N ASP A 381 15.67 -38.42 -19.19
CA ASP A 381 14.33 -38.74 -18.68
C ASP A 381 14.18 -38.34 -17.20
N ASN A 382 15.30 -38.11 -16.53
CA ASN A 382 15.34 -37.62 -15.17
C ASN A 382 15.05 -36.11 -15.12
N ALA A 383 13.80 -35.78 -14.77
CA ALA A 383 13.33 -34.41 -14.55
C ALA A 383 14.03 -33.66 -13.40
N GLN A 384 14.85 -34.34 -12.60
CA GLN A 384 15.63 -33.75 -11.50
C GLN A 384 17.02 -33.24 -11.94
N THR A 385 17.43 -33.49 -13.18
CA THR A 385 18.71 -33.01 -13.73
C THR A 385 18.54 -32.42 -15.13
N PRO A 386 19.30 -31.36 -15.50
CA PRO A 386 20.17 -30.57 -14.62
C PRO A 386 19.37 -29.80 -13.57
N TRP A 387 20.08 -29.21 -12.61
CA TRP A 387 19.47 -28.41 -11.57
C TRP A 387 20.29 -27.14 -11.31
N ALA A 388 19.60 -26.13 -10.80
CA ALA A 388 20.15 -24.95 -10.16
C ALA A 388 19.47 -24.74 -8.80
N LEU A 389 20.17 -24.07 -7.90
CA LEU A 389 19.71 -23.78 -6.56
C LEU A 389 19.99 -22.32 -6.28
N ILE A 390 18.97 -21.55 -5.90
CA ILE A 390 19.15 -20.19 -5.39
C ILE A 390 19.14 -20.29 -3.85
N LYS A 391 20.21 -19.84 -3.21
CA LYS A 391 20.38 -19.97 -1.77
C LYS A 391 19.56 -18.94 -1.02
N ALA A 392 19.12 -19.31 0.18
CA ALA A 392 18.33 -18.48 1.09
C ALA A 392 18.99 -17.14 1.43
N ASP A 393 20.32 -17.06 1.44
CA ASP A 393 21.05 -15.83 1.74
C ASP A 393 21.09 -14.81 0.57
N SER A 394 20.44 -15.11 -0.57
CA SER A 394 20.26 -14.15 -1.66
C SER A 394 19.45 -12.94 -1.19
N GLU A 395 19.93 -11.73 -1.50
CA GLU A 395 19.40 -10.49 -0.95
C GLU A 395 19.27 -9.36 -1.98
N ALA A 396 18.27 -8.51 -1.78
CA ALA A 396 18.14 -7.21 -2.44
C ALA A 396 18.45 -6.09 -1.43
N THR A 397 19.52 -5.34 -1.68
CA THR A 397 19.83 -4.09 -0.97
C THR A 397 19.21 -2.93 -1.73
N ILE A 398 18.13 -2.36 -1.22
CA ILE A 398 17.41 -1.26 -1.84
C ILE A 398 17.70 0.05 -1.12
N LYS A 399 18.37 0.96 -1.83
CA LYS A 399 18.45 2.35 -1.41
C LYS A 399 17.10 2.99 -1.71
N SER A 400 16.53 3.71 -0.75
CA SER A 400 15.23 4.37 -0.93
C SER A 400 15.23 5.78 -0.37
N LYS A 401 14.45 6.65 -1.01
CA LYS A 401 14.26 8.06 -0.66
C LYS A 401 12.76 8.34 -0.43
N PRO A 402 12.40 9.30 0.45
CA PRO A 402 11.01 9.71 0.63
C PRO A 402 10.40 10.23 -0.67
N VAL A 403 9.10 9.95 -0.87
CA VAL A 403 8.33 10.53 -1.98
C VAL A 403 7.80 11.90 -1.56
N ALA A 404 8.21 12.97 -2.24
CA ALA A 404 7.86 14.35 -1.89
C ALA A 404 6.75 14.96 -2.78
N ALA A 405 6.21 14.21 -3.73
CA ALA A 405 5.22 14.73 -4.66
C ALA A 405 3.80 14.65 -4.06
N LEU A 406 3.07 15.76 -4.09
CA LEU A 406 1.71 15.86 -3.58
C LEU A 406 0.69 15.64 -4.72
N LEU A 407 0.62 14.40 -5.19
CA LEU A 407 -0.29 13.90 -6.22
C LEU A 407 -1.03 12.67 -5.69
N PHE A 408 -2.19 12.36 -6.25
CA PHE A 408 -2.97 11.17 -5.88
C PHE A 408 -2.28 9.85 -6.20
N THR A 409 -1.31 9.84 -7.14
CA THR A 409 -0.42 8.68 -7.35
C THR A 409 0.36 8.27 -6.09
N ASN A 410 0.48 9.17 -5.12
CA ASN A 410 1.18 8.95 -3.86
C ASN A 410 0.24 8.94 -2.66
N TYR A 411 -1.08 8.94 -2.88
CA TYR A 411 -2.05 8.71 -1.82
C TYR A 411 -2.14 7.20 -1.52
N PRO A 412 -2.19 6.78 -0.24
CA PRO A 412 -2.23 7.58 0.98
C PRO A 412 -0.85 7.93 1.57
N TYR A 413 0.24 7.54 0.91
CA TYR A 413 1.61 7.60 1.45
C TYR A 413 2.06 8.98 1.95
N LEU A 414 1.53 10.08 1.41
CA LEU A 414 1.83 11.41 1.92
C LEU A 414 1.41 11.65 3.38
N PHE A 415 0.45 10.87 3.90
CA PHE A 415 -0.03 10.89 5.28
C PHE A 415 0.73 9.92 6.18
N LEU A 416 1.68 9.17 5.63
CA LEU A 416 2.48 8.17 6.32
C LEU A 416 3.96 8.57 6.32
N LYS A 417 4.69 8.12 7.34
CA LYS A 417 6.13 8.23 7.47
C LYS A 417 6.65 7.01 8.20
N ASN A 418 7.61 6.29 7.63
CA ASN A 418 8.09 5.00 8.15
C ASN A 418 6.94 4.02 8.45
N ALA A 419 5.97 3.93 7.54
CA ALA A 419 4.77 3.10 7.68
C ALA A 419 3.88 3.38 8.92
N THR A 420 3.96 4.58 9.52
CA THR A 420 3.00 5.05 10.54
C THR A 420 2.48 6.45 10.22
N PHE A 421 1.45 6.93 10.93
CA PHE A 421 0.82 8.24 10.67
C PHE A 421 1.80 9.40 10.85
N ASN A 422 1.92 10.23 9.81
CA ASN A 422 2.78 11.41 9.80
C ASN A 422 2.02 12.65 10.28
N HIS A 423 1.77 12.73 11.60
CA HIS A 423 1.06 13.82 12.28
C HIS A 423 -0.15 14.33 11.47
N ILE A 424 -1.24 13.59 11.47
CA ILE A 424 -2.43 13.90 10.68
C ILE A 424 -3.35 14.81 11.51
N ALA A 425 -3.63 16.00 11.01
CA ALA A 425 -4.64 16.90 11.55
C ALA A 425 -5.92 16.80 10.70
N VAL A 426 -7.02 16.33 11.30
CA VAL A 426 -8.32 16.19 10.62
C VAL A 426 -9.24 17.33 11.05
N VAL A 427 -9.70 18.15 10.12
CA VAL A 427 -10.67 19.23 10.37
C VAL A 427 -12.04 18.76 9.89
N ARG A 428 -12.92 18.48 10.85
CA ARG A 428 -14.25 17.89 10.62
C ARG A 428 -15.38 18.94 10.60
N PRO A 429 -16.55 18.58 10.07
CA PRO A 429 -17.82 19.27 10.33
C PRO A 429 -18.07 19.53 11.81
N ARG A 430 -18.74 20.64 12.15
CA ARG A 430 -19.13 20.94 13.54
C ARG A 430 -20.08 19.89 14.10
N THR A 431 -21.08 19.51 13.32
CA THR A 431 -22.04 18.45 13.66
C THR A 431 -21.86 17.32 12.65
N LEU A 432 -21.72 16.08 13.13
CA LEU A 432 -21.52 14.93 12.25
C LEU A 432 -22.86 14.38 11.76
N THR A 433 -22.87 13.94 10.51
CA THR A 433 -23.96 13.21 9.84
C THR A 433 -23.51 11.80 9.48
N SER A 434 -24.43 10.94 9.02
CA SER A 434 -24.08 9.60 8.53
C SER A 434 -23.05 9.64 7.40
N ASP A 435 -23.22 10.58 6.45
CA ASP A 435 -22.29 10.78 5.33
C ASP A 435 -20.87 11.16 5.82
N ASP A 436 -20.77 11.87 6.95
CA ASP A 436 -19.48 12.26 7.53
C ASP A 436 -18.72 11.06 8.09
N PHE A 437 -19.42 10.13 8.76
CA PHE A 437 -18.82 8.87 9.22
C PHE A 437 -18.40 7.97 8.07
N GLN A 438 -19.21 7.91 6.99
CA GLN A 438 -18.85 7.19 5.77
C GLN A 438 -17.65 7.82 5.05
N THR A 439 -17.59 9.16 5.01
CA THR A 439 -16.45 9.91 4.47
C THR A 439 -15.16 9.59 5.25
N LEU A 440 -15.24 9.58 6.58
CA LEU A 440 -14.10 9.20 7.43
C LEU A 440 -13.68 7.75 7.23
N THR A 441 -14.65 6.83 7.14
CA THR A 441 -14.39 5.41 6.83
C THR A 441 -13.58 5.31 5.55
N ASN A 442 -14.04 5.94 4.46
CA ASN A 442 -13.37 5.92 3.17
C ASN A 442 -11.95 6.49 3.22
N ILE A 443 -11.76 7.65 3.86
CA ILE A 443 -10.43 8.27 3.97
C ILE A 443 -9.46 7.36 4.73
N PHE A 444 -9.87 6.86 5.90
CA PHE A 444 -8.98 6.12 6.79
C PHE A 444 -8.82 4.65 6.45
N ASN A 445 -9.73 4.05 5.67
CA ASN A 445 -9.60 2.67 5.21
C ASN A 445 -8.28 2.48 4.44
N LEU A 446 -8.07 3.26 3.37
CA LEU A 446 -6.84 3.12 2.57
C LEU A 446 -5.58 3.53 3.34
N ILE A 447 -5.67 4.60 4.16
CA ILE A 447 -4.54 5.00 5.03
C ILE A 447 -4.17 3.83 5.96
N GLY A 448 -5.16 3.15 6.52
CA GLY A 448 -5.00 2.01 7.42
C GLY A 448 -4.36 0.80 6.78
N THR A 449 -4.77 0.44 5.56
CA THR A 449 -4.17 -0.67 4.78
C THR A 449 -2.64 -0.55 4.66
N TYR A 450 -2.11 0.68 4.63
CA TYR A 450 -0.67 0.94 4.50
C TYR A 450 0.02 1.37 5.81
N ALA A 451 -0.72 1.61 6.89
CA ALA A 451 -0.17 1.94 8.19
C ALA A 451 0.23 0.66 8.96
N GLN A 452 1.49 0.25 8.83
CA GLN A 452 2.03 -0.95 9.49
C GLN A 452 2.21 -0.78 11.00
N SER A 453 2.20 0.46 11.52
CA SER A 453 2.31 0.75 12.95
C SER A 453 1.30 1.79 13.43
N ASN A 454 0.79 1.56 14.64
CA ASN A 454 -0.19 2.43 15.33
C ASN A 454 0.45 3.56 16.16
N THR A 455 1.76 3.80 16.04
CA THR A 455 2.50 4.77 16.89
C THR A 455 2.26 6.22 16.52
N GLY A 456 2.02 6.51 15.25
CA GLY A 456 1.76 7.85 14.71
C GLY A 456 0.51 8.53 15.28
N ASN A 457 0.35 9.83 15.04
CA ASN A 457 -0.70 10.65 15.64
C ASN A 457 -1.80 11.05 14.64
N ILE A 458 -3.06 10.81 15.02
CA ILE A 458 -4.28 11.35 14.40
C ILE A 458 -4.95 12.28 15.41
N GLN A 459 -5.19 13.54 15.02
CA GLN A 459 -5.85 14.52 15.86
C GLN A 459 -6.96 15.26 15.11
N PHE A 460 -8.15 15.27 15.70
CA PHE A 460 -9.34 15.93 15.14
C PHE A 460 -9.55 17.35 15.69
N TYR A 461 -10.13 18.21 14.85
CA TYR A 461 -10.45 19.60 15.14
C TYR A 461 -11.83 19.96 14.56
N THR A 462 -12.63 20.71 15.32
CA THR A 462 -13.93 21.27 14.88
C THR A 462 -13.80 22.67 14.26
N HIS A 463 -12.60 23.25 14.36
CA HIS A 463 -12.25 24.58 13.88
C HIS A 463 -10.86 24.54 13.24
N GLN A 464 -10.43 25.65 12.65
CA GLN A 464 -9.09 25.77 12.11
C GLN A 464 -8.04 25.48 13.21
N PRO A 465 -7.11 24.52 13.00
CA PRO A 465 -6.02 24.26 13.92
C PRO A 465 -5.08 25.47 14.09
N SER A 466 -4.25 25.46 15.13
CA SER A 466 -3.25 26.50 15.31
C SER A 466 -2.26 26.57 14.13
N LYS A 467 -1.65 27.73 13.90
CA LYS A 467 -0.64 27.89 12.84
C LYS A 467 0.52 26.89 12.99
N THR A 468 0.90 26.55 14.22
CA THR A 468 1.94 25.55 14.51
C THR A 468 1.53 24.16 14.02
N VAL A 469 0.29 23.74 14.29
CA VAL A 469 -0.25 22.47 13.78
C VAL A 469 -0.27 22.49 12.26
N LEU A 470 -0.83 23.54 11.65
CA LEU A 470 -0.95 23.65 10.19
C LEU A 470 0.40 23.64 9.45
N LYS A 471 1.48 24.09 10.09
CA LYS A 471 2.84 24.06 9.54
C LYS A 471 3.50 22.68 9.66
N ASN A 472 3.18 21.92 10.71
CA ASN A 472 3.90 20.70 11.09
C ASN A 472 3.13 19.40 10.80
N SER A 473 1.86 19.50 10.39
CA SER A 473 0.97 18.37 10.13
C SER A 473 0.58 18.29 8.66
N ASN A 474 0.36 17.07 8.18
CA ASN A 474 -0.48 16.88 7.00
C ASN A 474 -1.95 17.07 7.42
N VAL A 475 -2.71 17.80 6.60
CA VAL A 475 -4.07 18.22 6.97
C VAL A 475 -5.08 17.53 6.07
N ILE A 476 -6.13 17.00 6.67
CA ILE A 476 -7.31 16.49 5.97
C ILE A 476 -8.49 17.34 6.42
N ALA A 477 -9.20 17.99 5.49
CA ALA A 477 -10.42 18.73 5.78
C ALA A 477 -11.56 18.12 4.97
N PHE A 478 -12.69 17.85 5.61
CA PHE A 478 -13.85 17.30 4.91
C PHE A 478 -15.19 17.93 5.33
N GLY A 479 -16.21 17.75 4.51
CA GLY A 479 -17.57 18.27 4.71
C GLY A 479 -17.89 19.43 3.78
N THR A 480 -19.03 20.08 4.00
CA THR A 480 -19.44 21.25 3.22
C THR A 480 -18.88 22.56 3.83
N PRO A 481 -18.77 23.66 3.05
CA PRO A 481 -18.42 24.98 3.61
C PRO A 481 -19.41 25.51 4.65
N ALA A 482 -20.66 25.00 4.66
CA ALA A 482 -21.65 25.32 5.68
C ALA A 482 -21.32 24.65 7.02
N GLN A 483 -20.87 23.40 7.00
CA GLN A 483 -20.57 22.63 8.22
C GLN A 483 -19.12 22.80 8.70
N ASN A 484 -18.19 23.14 7.81
CA ASN A 484 -16.77 23.25 8.08
C ASN A 484 -16.20 24.62 7.68
N ALA A 485 -16.00 25.49 8.68
CA ALA A 485 -15.50 26.86 8.48
C ALA A 485 -14.08 26.92 7.91
N PHE A 486 -13.25 25.90 8.14
CA PHE A 486 -11.89 25.86 7.59
C PHE A 486 -11.94 25.69 6.06
N ILE A 487 -12.81 24.81 5.55
CA ILE A 487 -13.04 24.67 4.09
C ILE A 487 -13.51 25.99 3.49
N ARG A 488 -14.44 26.68 4.16
CA ARG A 488 -14.90 28.02 3.73
C ARG A 488 -13.72 29.01 3.61
N SER A 489 -12.82 29.02 4.58
CA SER A 489 -11.62 29.87 4.58
C SER A 489 -10.63 29.51 3.46
N LEU A 490 -10.60 28.24 3.06
CA LEU A 490 -9.71 27.72 2.02
C LEU A 490 -10.22 28.00 0.60
N ASN A 491 -11.44 28.52 0.41
CA ASN A 491 -12.07 28.63 -0.91
C ASN A 491 -11.20 29.33 -1.97
N SER A 492 -10.47 30.38 -1.58
CA SER A 492 -9.56 31.10 -2.51
C SER A 492 -8.36 30.26 -2.97
N LYS A 493 -8.04 29.19 -2.26
CA LYS A 493 -6.90 28.28 -2.48
C LYS A 493 -7.29 26.95 -3.14
N LEU A 494 -8.59 26.62 -3.20
CA LEU A 494 -9.08 25.43 -3.88
C LEU A 494 -8.84 25.53 -5.40
N TYR A 495 -8.67 24.39 -6.05
CA TYR A 495 -8.65 24.28 -7.51
C TYR A 495 -10.06 24.42 -8.09
N PHE A 496 -11.01 23.69 -7.50
CA PHE A 496 -12.45 23.89 -7.72
C PHE A 496 -12.97 24.77 -6.61
N LYS A 497 -13.17 26.04 -6.93
CA LYS A 497 -13.64 27.07 -5.99
C LYS A 497 -15.16 27.13 -5.98
N TYR A 498 -15.73 27.44 -4.84
CA TYR A 498 -17.14 27.72 -4.68
C TYR A 498 -17.52 29.11 -5.16
N ASN A 499 -18.77 29.24 -5.59
CA ASN A 499 -19.43 30.53 -5.76
C ASN A 499 -19.54 31.29 -4.41
N ARG A 500 -19.93 32.57 -4.46
CA ARG A 500 -20.00 33.43 -3.26
C ARG A 500 -20.92 32.90 -2.16
N HIS A 501 -21.94 32.12 -2.52
CA HIS A 501 -22.92 31.55 -1.60
C HIS A 501 -22.56 30.13 -1.12
N PHE A 502 -21.46 29.56 -1.60
CA PHE A 502 -21.02 28.19 -1.28
C PHE A 502 -22.02 27.10 -1.67
N THR A 503 -22.90 27.38 -2.63
CA THR A 503 -23.93 26.43 -3.07
C THR A 503 -23.45 25.51 -4.20
N GLY A 504 -22.35 25.83 -4.86
CA GLY A 504 -21.77 24.99 -5.91
C GLY A 504 -20.42 25.53 -6.40
N PHE A 505 -19.72 24.72 -7.18
CA PHE A 505 -18.42 25.06 -7.77
C PHE A 505 -18.55 25.96 -9.01
N LEU A 506 -17.52 26.78 -9.22
CA LEU A 506 -17.36 27.64 -10.40
C LEU A 506 -16.48 26.95 -11.45
N SER A 507 -16.69 27.31 -12.72
CA SER A 507 -15.75 27.02 -13.79
C SER A 507 -14.33 27.46 -13.44
N ASN A 508 -13.34 26.73 -13.95
CA ASN A 508 -11.92 27.06 -13.81
C ASN A 508 -11.18 26.80 -15.13
N GLU A 509 -9.86 26.85 -15.11
CA GLU A 509 -9.02 26.65 -16.30
C GLU A 509 -9.04 25.21 -16.86
N LYS A 510 -9.68 24.26 -16.16
CA LYS A 510 -9.76 22.84 -16.54
C LYS A 510 -11.16 22.39 -16.93
N LEU A 511 -12.20 23.00 -16.37
CA LEU A 511 -13.57 22.57 -16.56
C LEU A 511 -14.52 23.77 -16.55
N SER A 512 -15.33 23.86 -17.60
CA SER A 512 -16.52 24.71 -17.64
C SER A 512 -17.65 24.01 -16.91
N ILE A 513 -18.21 24.65 -15.88
CA ILE A 513 -19.20 24.08 -14.97
C ILE A 513 -20.51 24.86 -15.11
N GLU A 514 -21.56 24.18 -15.57
CA GLU A 514 -22.93 24.71 -15.50
C GLU A 514 -23.36 24.82 -14.02
N LYS A 515 -24.18 25.82 -13.69
CA LYS A 515 -24.53 26.18 -12.31
C LYS A 515 -25.15 25.03 -11.53
N THR A 516 -26.11 24.30 -12.09
CA THR A 516 -26.80 23.17 -11.45
C THR A 516 -25.88 21.96 -11.35
N TYR A 517 -25.10 21.69 -12.39
CA TYR A 517 -24.07 20.64 -12.33
C TYR A 517 -23.11 20.89 -11.16
N GLY A 518 -22.59 22.11 -11.03
CA GLY A 518 -21.68 22.50 -9.95
C GLY A 518 -22.25 22.39 -8.53
N GLN A 519 -23.57 22.28 -8.36
CA GLN A 519 -24.23 22.06 -7.06
C GLN A 519 -24.31 20.57 -6.66
N ASN A 520 -24.08 19.67 -7.61
CA ASN A 520 -24.28 18.22 -7.45
C ASN A 520 -23.00 17.42 -7.76
N ILE A 521 -21.84 18.07 -7.71
CA ILE A 521 -20.53 17.41 -7.78
C ILE A 521 -19.82 17.45 -6.42
N GLY A 522 -19.06 16.41 -6.14
CA GLY A 522 -18.10 16.34 -5.04
C GLY A 522 -16.67 16.38 -5.55
N THR A 523 -15.75 16.88 -4.72
CA THR A 523 -14.33 16.98 -5.08
C THR A 523 -13.43 16.45 -3.98
N ALA A 524 -12.36 15.75 -4.37
CA ALA A 524 -11.20 15.49 -3.53
C ALA A 524 -10.01 16.26 -4.11
N GLN A 525 -9.50 17.26 -3.39
CA GLN A 525 -8.47 18.17 -3.87
C GLN A 525 -7.24 18.06 -2.97
N LEU A 526 -6.12 17.59 -3.53
CA LEU A 526 -4.86 17.48 -2.80
C LEU A 526 -4.00 18.71 -3.08
N LEU A 527 -3.96 19.65 -2.14
CA LEU A 527 -3.24 20.92 -2.27
C LEU A 527 -1.84 20.85 -1.63
N ARG A 528 -0.95 21.77 -2.03
CA ARG A 528 0.18 22.17 -1.18
C ARG A 528 -0.41 22.95 -0.01
N SER A 529 -0.08 22.59 1.24
CA SER A 529 -0.55 23.35 2.39
C SER A 529 -0.10 24.81 2.26
N PRO A 530 -1.02 25.80 2.38
CA PRO A 530 -0.67 27.22 2.38
C PRO A 530 0.29 27.60 3.52
N TYR A 531 0.42 26.75 4.53
CA TYR A 531 1.22 26.98 5.73
C TYR A 531 2.60 26.32 5.65
N ASN A 532 2.73 25.24 4.87
CA ASN A 532 3.99 24.56 4.57
C ASN A 532 3.86 23.84 3.23
N GLN A 533 4.56 24.32 2.19
CA GLN A 533 4.41 23.76 0.84
C GLN A 533 4.81 22.28 0.72
N ARG A 534 5.61 21.75 1.66
CA ARG A 534 6.01 20.34 1.72
C ARG A 534 4.96 19.45 2.40
N ALA A 535 4.00 20.02 3.12
CA ALA A 535 2.91 19.29 3.74
C ALA A 535 1.70 19.20 2.80
N GLY A 536 1.02 18.07 2.81
CA GLY A 536 -0.22 17.85 2.07
C GLY A 536 -1.42 18.46 2.78
N LEU A 537 -2.32 19.06 2.00
CA LEU A 537 -3.67 19.45 2.45
C LEU A 537 -4.69 18.76 1.54
N LEU A 538 -5.33 17.70 2.03
CA LEU A 538 -6.44 17.06 1.33
C LEU A 538 -7.74 17.74 1.74
N VAL A 539 -8.50 18.22 0.77
CA VAL A 539 -9.84 18.78 0.98
C VAL A 539 -10.86 17.92 0.24
N VAL A 540 -11.72 17.22 0.97
CA VAL A 540 -12.84 16.45 0.42
C VAL A 540 -14.13 17.22 0.67
N THR A 541 -14.69 17.85 -0.35
CA THR A 541 -15.73 18.87 -0.18
C THR A 541 -16.73 18.86 -1.33
N ALA A 542 -17.97 19.24 -1.01
CA ALA A 542 -19.07 19.41 -1.95
C ALA A 542 -20.08 20.43 -1.40
N ALA A 543 -21.15 20.72 -2.15
CA ALA A 543 -22.24 21.56 -1.65
C ALA A 543 -23.15 20.81 -0.65
N LYS A 544 -23.23 19.47 -0.78
CA LYS A 544 -24.06 18.56 0.03
C LYS A 544 -23.19 17.46 0.65
N SER A 545 -23.49 17.02 1.87
CA SER A 545 -22.72 15.97 2.55
C SER A 545 -22.67 14.65 1.76
N SER A 546 -23.75 14.28 1.08
CA SER A 546 -23.82 13.05 0.28
C SER A 546 -22.84 13.06 -0.89
N ASP A 547 -22.57 14.23 -1.48
CA ASP A 547 -21.58 14.40 -2.54
C ASP A 547 -20.15 14.48 -1.98
N VAL A 548 -19.96 14.89 -0.71
CA VAL A 548 -18.67 14.74 -0.01
C VAL A 548 -18.35 13.25 0.16
N TYR A 549 -19.33 12.46 0.62
CA TYR A 549 -19.21 11.02 0.71
C TYR A 549 -18.88 10.40 -0.65
N ARG A 550 -19.61 10.75 -1.70
CA ARG A 550 -19.37 10.28 -3.08
C ARG A 550 -17.96 10.61 -3.58
N ALA A 551 -17.42 11.80 -3.27
CA ALA A 551 -16.04 12.13 -3.61
C ALA A 551 -15.02 11.24 -2.87
N SER A 552 -15.31 10.89 -1.60
CA SER A 552 -14.43 10.05 -0.79
C SER A 552 -14.36 8.59 -1.24
N THR A 553 -15.37 8.08 -1.96
CA THR A 553 -15.35 6.68 -2.47
C THR A 553 -14.26 6.45 -3.51
N GLN A 554 -13.65 7.51 -4.05
CA GLN A 554 -12.56 7.40 -5.02
C GLN A 554 -11.19 7.21 -4.37
N ILE A 555 -11.09 7.42 -3.05
CA ILE A 555 -9.83 7.39 -2.30
C ILE A 555 -9.85 6.33 -1.18
N ASN A 556 -10.82 5.41 -1.19
CA ASN A 556 -11.01 4.40 -0.15
C ASN A 556 -10.28 3.07 -0.38
N PHE A 557 -9.94 2.75 -1.63
CA PHE A 557 -9.26 1.52 -2.01
C PHE A 557 -8.11 1.77 -2.99
N GLN A 558 -7.12 0.88 -2.98
CA GLN A 558 -5.98 0.96 -3.89
C GLN A 558 -6.43 0.94 -5.36
N ARG A 559 -7.35 0.03 -5.72
CA ARG A 559 -7.94 -0.03 -7.07
C ARG A 559 -8.62 1.26 -7.50
N ASN A 560 -9.28 1.96 -6.57
CA ASN A 560 -10.01 3.18 -6.86
C ASN A 560 -9.04 4.34 -7.03
N ILE A 561 -8.00 4.47 -6.19
CA ILE A 561 -7.06 5.58 -6.31
C ILE A 561 -6.09 5.41 -7.50
N ALA A 562 -5.76 4.17 -7.89
CA ALA A 562 -4.77 3.87 -8.91
C ALA A 562 -5.08 4.45 -10.30
N GLN A 563 -6.35 4.76 -10.59
CA GLN A 563 -6.76 5.39 -11.85
C GLN A 563 -6.44 6.90 -11.92
N TYR A 564 -6.06 7.54 -10.81
CA TYR A 564 -5.85 8.98 -10.74
C TYR A 564 -4.37 9.37 -10.70
N GLN A 565 -3.96 10.19 -11.66
CA GLN A 565 -2.58 10.69 -11.77
C GLN A 565 -2.40 12.15 -11.32
N GLY A 566 -3.50 12.88 -11.15
CA GLY A 566 -3.53 14.30 -10.86
C GLY A 566 -3.54 14.63 -9.37
N ASP A 567 -4.06 15.80 -9.05
CA ASP A 567 -4.19 16.34 -7.70
C ASP A 567 -5.59 16.92 -7.41
N ALA A 568 -6.54 16.70 -8.30
CA ALA A 568 -7.96 16.90 -8.05
C ALA A 568 -8.77 15.78 -8.71
N ILE A 569 -9.75 15.26 -7.97
CA ILE A 569 -10.77 14.34 -8.44
C ILE A 569 -12.11 15.07 -8.35
N VAL A 570 -12.91 15.00 -9.40
CA VAL A 570 -14.31 15.45 -9.42
C VAL A 570 -15.18 14.22 -9.63
N VAL A 571 -16.25 14.11 -8.85
CA VAL A 571 -17.25 13.06 -8.98
C VAL A 571 -18.61 13.71 -9.10
N ASP A 572 -19.36 13.39 -10.14
CA ASP A 572 -20.72 13.90 -10.30
C ASP A 572 -21.79 12.96 -9.73
N HIS A 573 -23.04 13.40 -9.82
CA HIS A 573 -24.19 12.67 -9.29
C HIS A 573 -24.35 11.27 -9.89
N ASP A 574 -24.05 11.12 -11.18
CA ASP A 574 -24.14 9.88 -11.94
C ASP A 574 -22.92 8.97 -11.74
N ASN A 575 -22.01 9.38 -10.84
CA ASN A 575 -20.78 8.67 -10.54
C ASN A 575 -19.86 8.57 -11.77
N ASN A 576 -19.82 9.62 -12.62
CA ASN A 576 -18.71 9.86 -13.53
C ASN A 576 -17.58 10.53 -12.76
N HIS A 577 -16.35 10.10 -13.00
CA HIS A 577 -15.18 10.59 -12.27
C HIS A 577 -14.17 11.21 -13.23
N TYR A 578 -13.61 12.34 -12.83
CA TYR A 578 -12.66 13.09 -13.64
C TYR A 578 -11.37 13.36 -12.87
N ASN A 579 -10.24 13.17 -13.55
CA ASN A 579 -8.90 13.38 -13.01
C ASN A 579 -8.30 14.69 -13.56
N TYR A 580 -7.87 15.60 -12.69
CA TYR A 580 -7.26 16.85 -13.11
C TYR A 580 -5.91 17.09 -12.45
N ARG A 581 -5.00 17.69 -13.21
CA ARG A 581 -3.68 18.11 -12.74
C ARG A 581 -3.52 19.63 -12.81
N PHE A 582 -3.42 20.26 -11.65
CA PHE A 582 -3.21 21.70 -11.46
C PHE A 582 -1.74 22.03 -11.16
N LYS A 583 -1.04 21.20 -10.38
CA LYS A 583 0.40 21.38 -10.15
C LYS A 583 1.23 21.16 -11.42
N LYS A 584 1.90 22.22 -11.88
CA LYS A 584 2.90 22.16 -12.97
C LYS A 584 4.09 21.26 -12.58
N HIS A 585 4.67 21.48 -11.39
CA HIS A 585 5.78 20.67 -10.85
C HIS A 585 5.31 19.70 -9.76
N LYS A 586 5.73 18.43 -9.87
CA LYS A 586 5.33 17.36 -8.93
C LYS A 586 5.85 17.63 -7.51
N THR A 587 7.08 18.12 -7.38
CA THR A 587 7.77 18.40 -6.11
C THR A 587 7.97 19.90 -5.90
N VAL A 588 8.20 20.32 -4.65
CA VAL A 588 8.51 21.71 -4.29
C VAL A 588 9.95 22.08 -4.64
N ASN A 589 10.86 21.09 -4.73
CA ASN A 589 12.27 21.28 -5.04
C ASN A 589 12.71 20.38 -6.23
N ASP A 590 12.50 20.85 -7.45
CA ASP A 590 13.46 20.64 -8.55
C ASP A 590 14.29 21.91 -8.80
N GLY A 591 14.31 22.83 -7.81
CA GLY A 591 15.34 23.84 -7.69
C GLY A 591 16.62 23.15 -7.27
N VAL A 592 17.44 22.81 -8.27
CA VAL A 592 18.86 22.50 -8.17
C VAL A 592 19.46 23.20 -6.95
N ASN A 593 19.79 22.43 -5.90
CA ASN A 593 20.55 22.96 -4.78
C ASN A 593 21.82 23.57 -5.40
N ALA A 594 22.02 24.89 -5.29
CA ALA A 594 23.21 25.55 -5.84
C ALA A 594 24.50 24.84 -5.34
N LYS A 595 24.48 24.31 -4.12
CA LYS A 595 25.54 23.47 -3.55
C LYS A 595 25.87 22.21 -4.37
N THR A 596 24.88 21.56 -4.98
CA THR A 596 25.08 20.36 -5.82
C THR A 596 25.55 20.67 -7.24
N VAL A 597 25.20 21.84 -7.83
CA VAL A 597 25.79 22.27 -9.12
C VAL A 597 27.22 22.74 -8.94
N ILE A 598 27.52 23.43 -7.85
CA ILE A 598 28.90 23.82 -7.49
C ILE A 598 29.77 22.58 -7.28
N GLN A 599 29.23 21.51 -6.67
CA GLN A 599 29.95 20.25 -6.51
C GLN A 599 30.08 19.44 -7.81
N LYS A 600 29.07 19.44 -8.69
CA LYS A 600 29.14 18.71 -9.98
C LYS A 600 29.98 19.40 -11.04
N ASN A 601 30.08 20.73 -11.01
CA ASN A 601 30.81 21.55 -11.99
C ASN A 601 31.97 22.32 -11.33
N SER A 602 32.69 21.69 -10.40
CA SER A 602 33.82 22.33 -9.68
C SER A 602 34.86 22.93 -10.63
N LYS A 603 35.10 22.28 -11.78
CA LYS A 603 36.00 22.80 -12.84
C LYS A 603 35.51 24.14 -13.41
N LEU A 604 34.21 24.31 -13.62
CA LEU A 604 33.63 25.51 -14.23
C LEU A 604 33.67 26.71 -13.26
N VAL A 605 33.49 26.46 -11.96
CA VAL A 605 33.64 27.47 -10.91
C VAL A 605 35.11 27.92 -10.78
N ILE A 606 36.06 26.99 -10.91
CA ILE A 606 37.50 27.33 -10.95
C ILE A 606 37.81 28.21 -12.16
N TYR A 607 37.30 27.87 -13.36
CA TYR A 607 37.52 28.70 -14.56
C TYR A 607 36.87 30.09 -14.45
N LEU A 608 35.67 30.20 -13.87
CA LEU A 608 35.03 31.50 -13.60
C LEU A 608 35.83 32.34 -12.58
N GLY A 609 36.40 31.69 -11.55
CA GLY A 609 37.30 32.35 -10.61
C GLY A 609 38.57 32.89 -11.26
N ILE A 610 39.20 32.10 -12.15
CA ILE A 610 40.38 32.52 -12.93
C ILE A 610 40.02 33.68 -13.85
N ALA A 611 38.89 33.61 -14.56
CA ALA A 611 38.43 34.69 -15.45
C ALA A 611 38.20 36.00 -14.69
N LEU A 612 37.57 35.94 -13.51
CA LEU A 612 37.38 37.11 -12.65
C LEU A 612 38.71 37.73 -12.20
N LEU A 613 39.68 36.88 -11.86
CA LEU A 613 41.01 37.32 -11.41
C LEU A 613 41.78 38.02 -12.54
N ILE A 614 41.65 37.54 -13.78
CA ILE A 614 42.21 38.19 -14.97
C ILE A 614 41.58 39.57 -15.19
N VAL A 615 40.25 39.69 -15.07
CA VAL A 615 39.56 40.98 -15.21
C VAL A 615 40.04 41.98 -14.14
N VAL A 616 40.21 41.53 -12.90
CA VAL A 616 40.73 42.38 -11.82
C VAL A 616 42.17 42.83 -12.09
N ILE A 617 43.03 41.96 -12.62
CA ILE A 617 44.40 42.31 -13.01
C ILE A 617 44.40 43.34 -14.15
N ILE A 618 43.53 43.18 -15.16
CA ILE A 618 43.41 44.14 -16.27
C ILE A 618 42.95 45.50 -15.75
N LEU A 619 41.98 45.54 -14.83
CA LEU A 619 41.51 46.77 -14.21
C LEU A 619 42.60 47.44 -13.37
N LEU A 620 43.36 46.66 -12.60
CA LEU A 620 44.51 47.17 -11.81
C LEU A 620 45.63 47.70 -12.71
N ALA A 621 45.95 46.99 -13.79
CA ALA A 621 46.94 47.44 -14.77
C ALA A 621 46.48 48.73 -15.46
N GLY A 622 45.21 48.81 -15.88
CA GLY A 622 44.61 50.03 -16.43
C GLY A 622 44.66 51.20 -15.45
N PHE A 623 44.34 50.96 -14.18
CA PHE A 623 44.43 51.97 -13.12
C PHE A 623 45.87 52.46 -12.89
N LEU A 624 46.84 51.55 -12.84
CA LEU A 624 48.26 51.90 -12.67
C LEU A 624 48.81 52.65 -13.89
N ILE A 625 48.39 52.30 -15.10
CA ILE A 625 48.75 53.01 -16.32
C ILE A 625 48.17 54.43 -16.29
N MET A 626 46.88 54.60 -15.96
CA MET A 626 46.25 55.93 -15.81
C MET A 626 46.93 56.79 -14.74
N ARG A 627 47.39 56.16 -13.64
CA ARG A 627 48.13 56.84 -12.58
C ARG A 627 49.54 57.24 -13.03
N LYS A 628 50.22 56.44 -13.86
CA LYS A 628 51.59 56.71 -14.34
C LYS A 628 51.62 57.69 -15.52
N SER A 629 50.56 57.77 -16.31
CA SER A 629 50.43 58.70 -17.46
C SER A 629 49.95 60.11 -17.09
N GLY A 630 49.76 60.42 -15.79
CA GLY A 630 49.43 61.76 -15.31
C GLY A 630 47.99 62.22 -15.58
N LEU A 631 47.08 61.32 -15.98
CA LEU A 631 45.69 61.63 -16.35
C LEU A 631 44.74 61.82 -15.15
N LEU A 632 45.25 61.82 -13.92
CA LEU A 632 44.46 61.97 -12.69
C LEU A 632 44.73 63.28 -11.93
N GLU A 633 45.48 64.23 -12.51
CA GLU A 633 45.63 65.57 -11.94
C GLU A 633 45.08 66.68 -12.86
N ARG A 634 44.38 67.64 -12.22
CA ARG A 634 43.70 68.86 -12.73
C ARG A 634 42.32 68.62 -13.36
N LYS A 635 41.24 69.33 -13.04
CA LYS A 635 40.94 70.62 -12.36
C LYS A 635 39.45 70.49 -11.95
N GLY A 636 38.96 70.94 -10.80
CA GLY A 636 39.15 72.28 -10.27
C GLY A 636 38.22 73.27 -10.98
N GLN A 637 37.11 73.59 -10.31
CA GLN A 637 36.39 74.88 -10.31
C GLN A 637 35.29 75.23 -11.34
N HIS A 638 34.18 75.66 -10.73
CA HIS A 638 33.37 76.87 -10.95
C HIS A 638 31.94 76.74 -11.51
N HIS A 639 31.03 77.28 -10.68
CA HIS A 639 29.78 78.04 -10.92
C HIS A 639 28.85 77.60 -12.06
N GLU A 640 27.54 77.48 -11.86
CA GLU A 640 26.60 78.37 -11.14
C GLU A 640 25.37 77.57 -10.67
#